data_AF-A0A8S1XNZ1-F1
#
_entry.id   AF-A0A8S1XNZ1-F1
#
_cell.length_a   1.000
_cell.length_b   1.000
_cell.length_c   1.000
_cell.angle_alpha   90.00
_cell.angle_beta   90.00
_cell.angle_gamma   90.00
#
_symmetry.space_group_name_H-M   'P 1'
#
loop_
_entity.id
_entity.type
_entity.pdbx_description
1 polymer ?
#
loop_
_entity_poly.entity_id
_entity_poly.type
_entity_poly.pdbx_seq_one_letter_code
_entity_poly.pdbx_strand_id
1 'polypeptide(L)'
;MKTQISQDLINQYIQMGFPFEQIITAWDLIDFEQEMLNMLLILSSQIQQSQKSGIKQQEDSAIAQLLLESQLNNQQSEIQIILPQQKMRVNGIPCGLKNIGNTCYFNSLMQIYFFNSQFVKTIMAFQPPLQHKDAKIVKSSQLVLNLQNLFVRMIGSDKKYADPGEVVRCITDHLGNSLPIGSQKDVGEFNDYFLSRIGEGLTQKEQQYNQIKDSQIESSSSSILKQRSSIIQVDDLVSELFFCQVFSQIEFEQQGVQQIKEKNEICNWIPLNIKDGNLYDSFESLIINHLEDFKNDLNETVQAIQYNWISSPPKTLSFQLQRVHFRQEQGKSIKLNDEFTFDEEIYIDRILKKNREKYRNILKKTKELKSQLQQFKLQQEQNNFNNQWVIQNIITSTIQYMFTQNNGNKNPGLFNQQVQQFHEQQMAIKNQQLQQKCDDIEKQIQTNFDDLKNYKYVLQSILMHNGQADCGHYYTYIKDFGLNKWFKFNDIEVQEVTKEKVFYDAFGKNKGENAYLLIYIKVDIMEKDLQSQMRTYRTSSSFQYLQDTYGSFLNNKQREELAKENLQLQKEIGQIQPSLIDQIMESYSEQFNIINQQYMNISNFWQTVELKPLIMMNFPMYIMSKMALSTNGYYENILKWVVIESAFVQVNPDKSGGQGKNIQMSNDLQMQIMNKFKELNFPLELLSQTQLNEKQKLLQEYSSYIQMASLASILFDTVISENFTSALSILHQLQTRVEESNQHIYFKQIVSYLQRLIPIIIIGKMIPVQEPVNLQELELLQIYFVYQYFKHQLTTVWERQILIMMSAILKNHYEPQIQKIIDQFHNKNLDPHLVGNIIKISNDVISQQAYLISHYDIYNWFPTQKLDILFDSLVTSENDLKLKFQKYIKIKMEIERQNEPLIQEQIEALLI
;
A
#
# COMPACT_ATOMS: atom_id res chain seq x y z
N MET A 1 48.91 10.36 31.76
CA MET A 1 47.72 9.61 32.23
C MET A 1 46.52 10.51 32.01
N LYS A 2 45.51 10.05 31.26
CA LYS A 2 44.25 10.79 31.08
C LYS A 2 43.68 11.11 32.46
N THR A 3 43.64 12.39 32.82
CA THR A 3 42.95 12.85 34.03
C THR A 3 41.45 12.63 33.85
N GLN A 4 40.75 12.28 34.93
CA GLN A 4 39.29 12.25 34.92
C GLN A 4 38.77 13.62 34.47
N ILE A 5 37.78 13.60 33.57
CA ILE A 5 37.08 14.81 33.16
C ILE A 5 36.50 15.51 34.40
N SER A 6 36.71 16.82 34.52
CA SER A 6 36.21 17.56 35.67
C SER A 6 34.69 17.72 35.59
N GLN A 7 34.02 17.67 36.74
CA GLN A 7 32.57 17.80 36.80
C GLN A 7 32.10 19.16 36.26
N ASP A 8 32.91 20.20 36.42
CA ASP A 8 32.63 21.54 35.88
C ASP A 8 32.62 21.54 34.35
N LEU A 9 33.55 20.81 33.72
CA LEU A 9 33.63 20.71 32.27
C LEU A 9 32.45 19.91 31.69
N ILE A 10 32.05 18.83 32.37
CA ILE A 10 30.83 18.08 32.02
C ILE A 10 29.61 19.01 32.08
N ASN A 11 29.45 19.75 33.18
CA ASN A 11 28.32 20.64 33.36
C ASN A 11 28.29 21.75 32.29
N GLN A 12 29.46 22.26 31.88
CA GLN A 12 29.58 23.24 30.81
C GLN A 12 29.08 22.69 29.46
N TYR A 13 29.47 21.47 29.09
CA TYR A 13 29.00 20.88 27.83
C TYR A 13 27.54 20.43 27.87
N ILE A 14 27.02 20.03 29.04
CA ILE A 14 25.57 19.80 29.23
C ILE A 14 24.79 21.10 29.04
N GLN A 15 25.28 22.22 29.57
CA GLN A 15 24.66 23.53 29.36
C GLN A 15 24.71 23.98 27.88
N MET A 16 25.70 23.52 27.12
CA MET A 16 25.77 23.72 25.67
C MET A 16 24.84 22.78 24.87
N GLY A 17 24.10 21.89 25.55
CA GLY A 17 23.08 21.02 24.95
C GLY A 17 23.57 19.63 24.55
N PHE A 18 24.80 19.24 24.93
CA PHE A 18 25.32 17.89 24.66
C PHE A 18 24.92 16.90 25.77
N PRO A 19 24.38 15.71 25.45
CA PRO A 19 24.03 14.72 26.45
C PRO A 19 25.28 14.11 27.11
N PHE A 20 25.16 13.78 28.39
CA PHE A 20 26.26 13.28 29.22
C PHE A 20 27.04 12.11 28.59
N GLU A 21 26.34 11.14 28.00
CA GLU A 21 26.97 9.99 27.35
C GLU A 21 27.86 10.38 26.16
N GLN A 22 27.48 11.40 25.39
CA GLN A 22 28.29 11.91 24.28
C GLN A 22 29.54 12.64 24.80
N ILE A 23 29.44 13.32 25.94
CA ILE A 23 30.56 14.02 26.58
C ILE A 23 31.60 13.02 27.08
N ILE A 24 31.16 11.94 27.73
CA ILE A 24 32.09 10.88 28.17
C ILE A 24 32.74 10.19 26.97
N THR A 25 31.96 9.86 25.94
CA THR A 25 32.48 9.23 24.73
C THR A 25 33.47 10.12 23.98
N ALA A 26 33.19 11.43 23.87
CA ALA A 26 34.12 12.39 23.28
C ALA A 26 35.42 12.50 24.08
N TRP A 27 35.34 12.50 25.41
CA TRP A 27 36.51 12.55 26.30
C TRP A 27 37.40 11.31 26.16
N ASP A 28 36.80 10.15 25.95
CA ASP A 28 37.54 8.90 25.74
C ASP A 28 38.26 8.85 24.39
N LEU A 29 37.79 9.61 23.39
CA LEU A 29 38.30 9.59 22.02
C LEU A 29 39.36 10.65 21.70
N ILE A 30 39.57 11.64 22.57
CA ILE A 30 40.56 12.71 22.34
C ILE A 30 41.71 12.64 23.33
N ASP A 31 42.85 13.24 22.97
CA ASP A 31 44.01 13.35 23.85
C ASP A 31 44.12 14.73 24.51
N PHE A 32 43.47 15.77 23.96
CA PHE A 32 43.54 17.15 24.44
C PHE A 32 42.14 17.77 24.62
N GLU A 33 41.89 18.40 25.77
CA GLU A 33 40.61 19.04 26.12
C GLU A 33 40.11 20.07 25.08
N GLN A 34 41.02 20.77 24.39
CA GLN A 34 40.69 21.76 23.36
C GLN A 34 39.95 21.14 22.15
N GLU A 35 40.06 19.82 21.95
CA GLU A 35 39.41 19.09 20.86
C GLU A 35 38.00 18.60 21.24
N MET A 36 37.59 18.72 22.51
CA MET A 36 36.29 18.26 23.03
C MET A 36 35.13 18.80 22.23
N LEU A 37 35.10 20.11 21.99
CA LEU A 37 33.97 20.76 21.33
C LEU A 37 33.85 20.28 19.87
N ASN A 38 34.96 20.12 19.16
CA ASN A 38 34.95 19.62 17.79
C ASN A 38 34.49 18.15 17.72
N MET A 39 34.95 17.29 18.63
CA MET A 39 34.50 15.90 18.67
C MET A 39 33.04 15.76 19.08
N LEU A 40 32.55 16.59 19.99
CA LEU A 40 31.13 16.66 20.34
C LEU A 40 30.26 17.10 19.15
N LEU A 41 30.72 18.08 18.37
CA LEU A 41 30.05 18.51 17.14
C LEU A 41 30.05 17.40 16.06
N ILE A 42 31.14 16.64 15.94
CA ILE A 42 31.22 15.50 15.01
C ILE A 42 30.25 14.39 15.44
N LEU A 43 30.27 13.98 16.70
CA LEU A 43 29.37 12.93 17.22
C LEU A 43 27.90 13.32 17.12
N SER A 44 27.55 14.58 17.41
CA SER A 44 26.18 15.08 17.24
C SER A 44 25.75 15.18 15.77
N SER A 45 26.65 15.52 14.85
CA SER A 45 26.37 15.51 13.40
C SER A 45 26.15 14.08 12.87
N GLN A 46 26.90 13.10 13.35
CA GLN A 46 26.73 11.68 13.00
C GLN A 46 25.41 11.12 13.54
N ILE A 47 24.97 11.57 14.72
CA ILE A 47 23.67 11.20 15.29
C ILE A 47 22.51 11.87 14.54
N GLN A 48 22.65 13.11 14.10
CA GLN A 48 21.65 13.74 13.23
C GLN A 48 21.59 13.09 11.83
N GLN A 49 22.72 12.60 11.30
CA GLN A 49 22.75 11.82 10.07
C GLN A 49 22.14 10.42 10.24
N SER A 50 22.37 9.76 11.39
CA SER A 50 21.76 8.45 11.70
C SER A 50 20.28 8.55 12.06
N GLN A 51 19.82 9.66 12.63
CA GLN A 51 18.40 9.96 12.82
C GLN A 51 17.71 10.30 11.50
N LYS A 52 18.36 11.01 10.58
CA LYS A 52 17.83 11.25 9.22
C LYS A 52 17.80 9.98 8.36
N SER A 53 18.74 9.05 8.52
CA SER A 53 18.71 7.75 7.85
C SER A 53 17.75 6.76 8.52
N GLY A 54 17.58 6.83 9.84
CA GLY A 54 16.59 6.05 10.59
C GLY A 54 15.14 6.47 10.33
N ILE A 55 14.88 7.77 10.16
CA ILE A 55 13.57 8.28 9.72
C ILE A 55 13.29 7.82 8.28
N LYS A 56 14.28 7.82 7.39
CA LYS A 56 14.13 7.24 6.03
C LYS A 56 13.91 5.73 6.05
N GLN A 57 14.58 4.97 6.91
CA GLN A 57 14.36 3.52 7.01
C GLN A 57 13.01 3.16 7.66
N GLN A 58 12.53 3.95 8.61
CA GLN A 58 11.17 3.79 9.15
C GLN A 58 10.10 4.25 8.16
N GLU A 59 10.36 5.30 7.38
CA GLU A 59 9.49 5.71 6.27
C GLU A 59 9.50 4.68 5.15
N ASP A 60 10.65 4.16 4.74
CA ASP A 60 10.76 3.12 3.72
C ASP A 60 10.20 1.77 4.23
N SER A 61 10.30 1.46 5.52
CA SER A 61 9.69 0.27 6.13
C SER A 61 8.20 0.42 6.30
N ALA A 62 7.68 1.60 6.69
CA ALA A 62 6.26 1.87 6.80
C ALA A 62 5.62 2.01 5.40
N ILE A 63 6.34 2.57 4.43
CA ILE A 63 5.96 2.60 3.02
C ILE A 63 6.08 1.19 2.42
N ALA A 64 7.04 0.36 2.83
CA ALA A 64 7.11 -1.05 2.43
C ALA A 64 6.00 -1.90 3.06
N GLN A 65 5.60 -1.60 4.30
CA GLN A 65 4.42 -2.20 4.95
C GLN A 65 3.12 -1.72 4.31
N LEU A 66 3.00 -0.43 3.99
CA LEU A 66 1.88 0.14 3.24
C LEU A 66 1.91 -0.28 1.76
N LEU A 67 3.07 -0.60 1.19
CA LEU A 67 3.24 -1.20 -0.14
C LEU A 67 2.84 -2.66 -0.08
N LEU A 68 3.15 -3.39 0.99
CA LEU A 68 2.70 -4.76 1.20
C LEU A 68 1.19 -4.77 1.44
N GLU A 69 0.63 -3.85 2.23
CA GLU A 69 -0.82 -3.68 2.45
C GLU A 69 -1.53 -3.15 1.20
N SER A 70 -0.91 -2.27 0.42
CA SER A 70 -1.43 -1.77 -0.87
C SER A 70 -1.28 -2.79 -1.98
N GLN A 71 -0.23 -3.62 -1.99
CA GLN A 71 -0.09 -4.76 -2.88
C GLN A 71 -1.05 -5.88 -2.47
N LEU A 72 -1.28 -6.10 -1.17
CA LEU A 72 -2.33 -6.97 -0.66
C LEU A 72 -3.70 -6.42 -1.05
N ASN A 73 -3.96 -5.10 -0.92
CA ASN A 73 -5.24 -4.47 -1.29
C ASN A 73 -5.46 -4.37 -2.81
N ASN A 74 -4.41 -4.17 -3.62
CA ASN A 74 -4.47 -4.13 -5.09
C ASN A 74 -4.46 -5.55 -5.71
N GLN A 75 -3.92 -6.56 -5.02
CA GLN A 75 -4.09 -7.97 -5.36
C GLN A 75 -5.37 -8.56 -4.77
N GLN A 76 -5.97 -7.92 -3.77
CA GLN A 76 -7.35 -8.08 -3.34
C GLN A 76 -8.29 -7.35 -4.31
N SER A 77 -8.26 -7.77 -5.57
CA SER A 77 -9.53 -8.20 -6.13
C SER A 77 -9.89 -9.50 -5.40
N GLU A 78 -10.36 -9.34 -4.15
CA GLU A 78 -11.11 -10.39 -3.47
C GLU A 78 -12.18 -10.79 -4.47
N ILE A 79 -12.07 -11.99 -5.01
CA ILE A 79 -13.20 -12.60 -5.69
C ILE A 79 -14.12 -12.99 -4.54
N GLN A 80 -14.82 -12.01 -3.97
CA GLN A 80 -16.04 -12.29 -3.24
C GLN A 80 -16.91 -13.00 -4.27
N ILE A 81 -17.10 -14.30 -4.10
CA ILE A 81 -18.11 -15.00 -4.88
C ILE A 81 -19.43 -14.56 -4.26
N ILE A 82 -19.94 -13.46 -4.82
CA ILE A 82 -21.18 -12.85 -4.43
C ILE A 82 -22.28 -13.88 -4.71
N LEU A 83 -22.84 -14.46 -3.65
CA LEU A 83 -24.07 -15.27 -3.77
C LEU A 83 -25.08 -14.46 -4.59
N PRO A 84 -25.95 -15.08 -5.39
CA PRO A 84 -26.97 -14.35 -6.16
C PRO A 84 -27.74 -13.32 -5.31
N GLN A 85 -27.95 -13.59 -4.02
CA GLN A 85 -28.54 -12.66 -3.06
C GLN A 85 -27.67 -11.45 -2.73
N GLN A 86 -26.36 -11.64 -2.60
CA GLN A 86 -25.41 -10.56 -2.39
C GLN A 86 -25.21 -9.71 -3.66
N LYS A 87 -25.63 -10.21 -4.83
CA LYS A 87 -25.72 -9.43 -6.07
C LYS A 87 -26.93 -8.49 -6.03
N MET A 88 -27.83 -8.63 -5.05
CA MET A 88 -28.92 -7.69 -4.86
C MET A 88 -28.43 -6.39 -4.24
N ARG A 89 -28.98 -5.31 -4.77
CA ARG A 89 -28.86 -3.98 -4.24
C ARG A 89 -29.63 -3.88 -2.94
N VAL A 90 -29.02 -3.27 -1.93
CA VAL A 90 -29.71 -2.92 -0.69
C VAL A 90 -30.60 -1.72 -0.94
N ASN A 91 -31.84 -1.78 -0.48
CA ASN A 91 -32.80 -0.69 -0.61
C ASN A 91 -32.27 0.59 0.05
N GLY A 92 -32.27 1.71 -0.68
CA GLY A 92 -31.74 2.99 -0.20
C GLY A 92 -30.25 3.20 -0.46
N ILE A 93 -29.52 2.20 -0.97
CA ILE A 93 -28.11 2.33 -1.35
C ILE A 93 -27.98 2.56 -2.86
N PRO A 94 -27.13 3.50 -3.33
CA PRO A 94 -26.87 3.71 -4.76
C PRO A 94 -26.25 2.49 -5.47
N CYS A 95 -26.33 2.44 -6.80
CA CYS A 95 -25.75 1.35 -7.61
C CYS A 95 -24.24 1.55 -7.79
N GLY A 96 -23.43 0.50 -7.57
CA GLY A 96 -22.00 0.49 -7.86
C GLY A 96 -21.67 0.25 -9.34
N LEU A 97 -20.38 0.21 -9.67
CA LEU A 97 -19.88 -0.09 -11.02
C LEU A 97 -18.80 -1.18 -10.98
N LYS A 98 -18.90 -2.16 -11.88
CA LYS A 98 -17.91 -3.23 -12.00
C LYS A 98 -16.57 -2.67 -12.50
N ASN A 99 -15.46 -3.02 -11.86
CA ASN A 99 -14.11 -2.72 -12.35
C ASN A 99 -13.73 -3.72 -13.47
N ILE A 100 -13.30 -3.22 -14.62
CA ILE A 100 -13.03 -4.03 -15.84
C ILE A 100 -11.51 -4.11 -16.11
N GLY A 101 -10.70 -3.89 -15.06
CA GLY A 101 -9.24 -3.94 -15.11
C GLY A 101 -8.64 -2.54 -15.19
N ASN A 102 -8.20 -2.01 -14.04
CA ASN A 102 -7.65 -0.66 -13.87
C ASN A 102 -8.56 0.47 -14.36
N THR A 103 -9.89 0.29 -14.32
CA THR A 103 -10.89 1.30 -14.75
C THR A 103 -11.54 2.04 -13.57
N CYS A 104 -10.93 2.01 -12.38
CA CYS A 104 -11.49 2.64 -11.17
C CYS A 104 -11.62 4.17 -11.28
N TYR A 105 -10.72 4.82 -12.01
CA TYR A 105 -10.82 6.26 -12.32
C TYR A 105 -12.09 6.57 -13.14
N PHE A 106 -12.43 5.70 -14.10
CA PHE A 106 -13.61 5.82 -14.93
C PHE A 106 -14.88 5.64 -14.10
N ASN A 107 -14.92 4.61 -13.26
CA ASN A 107 -16.05 4.34 -12.36
C ASN A 107 -16.33 5.53 -11.45
N SER A 108 -15.28 6.12 -10.87
CA SER A 108 -15.38 7.32 -10.02
C SER A 108 -16.00 8.50 -10.77
N LEU A 109 -15.53 8.80 -11.99
CA LEU A 109 -16.08 9.88 -12.81
C LEU A 109 -17.52 9.62 -13.25
N MET A 110 -17.88 8.38 -13.61
CA MET A 110 -19.25 8.06 -14.01
C MET A 110 -20.24 8.27 -12.87
N GLN A 111 -19.87 7.90 -11.64
CA GLN A 111 -20.68 8.17 -10.46
C GLN A 111 -20.86 9.68 -10.28
N ILE A 112 -19.78 10.46 -10.37
CA ILE A 112 -19.85 11.93 -10.31
C ILE A 112 -20.83 12.50 -11.35
N TYR A 113 -20.72 12.12 -12.63
CA TYR A 113 -21.61 12.63 -13.66
C TYR A 113 -23.06 12.19 -13.48
N PHE A 114 -23.28 10.98 -12.94
CA PHE A 114 -24.62 10.48 -12.61
C PHE A 114 -25.33 11.35 -11.55
N PHE A 115 -24.58 12.00 -10.66
CA PHE A 115 -25.15 12.92 -9.67
C PHE A 115 -25.44 14.33 -10.24
N ASN A 116 -25.02 14.64 -11.47
CA ASN A 116 -25.45 15.84 -12.18
C ASN A 116 -26.80 15.60 -12.87
N SER A 117 -27.88 16.06 -12.23
CA SER A 117 -29.27 15.80 -12.66
C SER A 117 -29.58 16.33 -14.07
N GLN A 118 -29.03 17.50 -14.44
CA GLN A 118 -29.20 18.08 -15.77
C GLN A 118 -28.46 17.28 -16.85
N PHE A 119 -27.26 16.80 -16.55
CA PHE A 119 -26.49 15.94 -17.45
C PHE A 119 -27.24 14.63 -17.68
N VAL A 120 -27.65 13.93 -16.61
CA VAL A 120 -28.42 12.68 -16.71
C VAL A 120 -29.70 12.89 -17.51
N LYS A 121 -30.49 13.92 -17.21
CA LYS A 121 -31.72 14.23 -17.96
C LYS A 121 -31.46 14.37 -19.47
N THR A 122 -30.35 14.98 -19.84
CA THR A 122 -29.97 15.19 -21.25
C THR A 122 -29.58 13.87 -21.92
N ILE A 123 -28.75 13.05 -21.27
CA ILE A 123 -28.40 11.71 -21.77
C ILE A 123 -29.66 10.83 -21.90
N MET A 124 -30.57 10.89 -20.93
CA MET A 124 -31.81 10.11 -20.93
C MET A 124 -32.79 10.55 -22.03
N ALA A 125 -32.77 11.83 -22.42
CA ALA A 125 -33.59 12.37 -23.52
C ALA A 125 -32.98 12.15 -24.92
N PHE A 126 -31.73 11.67 -25.01
CA PHE A 126 -31.04 11.49 -26.28
C PHE A 126 -31.71 10.43 -27.17
N GLN A 127 -31.80 10.73 -28.47
CA GLN A 127 -32.27 9.82 -29.51
C GLN A 127 -31.22 9.70 -30.61
N PRO A 128 -30.81 8.47 -31.00
CA PRO A 128 -29.77 8.27 -32.00
C PRO A 128 -30.24 8.69 -33.41
N PRO A 129 -29.37 9.25 -34.25
CA PRO A 129 -29.72 9.64 -35.61
C PRO A 129 -29.96 8.41 -36.51
N LEU A 130 -30.91 8.53 -37.44
CA LEU A 130 -31.31 7.43 -38.33
C LEU A 130 -30.23 7.03 -39.35
N GLN A 131 -29.27 7.92 -39.67
CA GLN A 131 -28.05 7.65 -40.46
C GLN A 131 -27.13 8.89 -40.47
N HIS A 132 -25.81 8.73 -40.24
CA HIS A 132 -24.79 9.79 -40.40
C HIS A 132 -23.61 9.24 -41.21
N LYS A 133 -23.03 10.05 -42.11
CA LYS A 133 -21.90 9.64 -42.97
C LYS A 133 -20.54 9.63 -42.25
N ASP A 134 -20.41 10.38 -41.16
CA ASP A 134 -19.15 10.50 -40.42
C ASP A 134 -19.04 9.40 -39.35
N ALA A 135 -18.06 8.51 -39.53
CA ALA A 135 -17.77 7.41 -38.62
C ALA A 135 -17.47 7.88 -37.18
N LYS A 136 -16.90 9.08 -37.01
CA LYS A 136 -16.60 9.65 -35.69
C LYS A 136 -17.88 10.02 -34.95
N ILE A 137 -18.82 10.70 -35.61
CA ILE A 137 -20.12 11.09 -35.04
C ILE A 137 -20.95 9.85 -34.70
N VAL A 138 -20.89 8.80 -35.53
CA VAL A 138 -21.57 7.52 -35.25
C VAL A 138 -21.02 6.89 -33.97
N LYS A 139 -19.69 6.86 -33.78
CA LYS A 139 -19.07 6.36 -32.54
C LYS A 139 -19.44 7.21 -31.32
N SER A 140 -19.41 8.54 -31.42
CA SER A 140 -19.82 9.45 -30.33
C SER A 140 -21.30 9.29 -29.98
N SER A 141 -22.18 9.10 -30.98
CA SER A 141 -23.60 8.83 -30.75
C SER A 141 -23.83 7.47 -30.07
N GLN A 142 -23.05 6.46 -30.47
CA GLN A 142 -23.09 5.14 -29.82
C GLN A 142 -22.59 5.21 -28.37
N LEU A 143 -21.58 6.03 -28.08
CA LEU A 143 -21.12 6.28 -26.72
C LEU A 143 -22.24 6.85 -25.84
N VAL A 144 -22.97 7.86 -26.34
CA VAL A 144 -24.12 8.44 -25.62
C VAL A 144 -25.23 7.41 -25.39
N LEU A 145 -25.50 6.55 -26.38
CA LEU A 145 -26.50 5.47 -26.25
C LEU A 145 -26.09 4.42 -25.21
N ASN A 146 -24.82 3.99 -25.21
CA ASN A 146 -24.32 3.04 -24.22
C ASN A 146 -24.32 3.66 -22.81
N LEU A 147 -24.02 4.95 -22.71
CA LEU A 147 -24.11 5.69 -21.45
C LEU A 147 -25.55 5.79 -20.94
N GLN A 148 -26.52 6.01 -21.84
CA GLN A 148 -27.95 5.98 -21.51
C GLN A 148 -28.34 4.61 -20.93
N ASN A 149 -27.92 3.51 -21.55
CA ASN A 149 -28.20 2.15 -21.03
C ASN A 149 -27.56 1.91 -19.66
N LEU A 150 -26.34 2.41 -19.44
CA LEU A 150 -25.67 2.33 -18.14
C LEU A 150 -26.48 3.08 -17.07
N PHE A 151 -26.90 4.32 -17.36
CA PHE A 151 -27.71 5.12 -16.43
C PHE A 151 -29.08 4.51 -16.15
N VAL A 152 -29.74 3.88 -17.14
CA VAL A 152 -30.97 3.11 -16.91
C VAL A 152 -30.76 2.04 -15.83
N ARG A 153 -29.67 1.27 -15.92
CA ARG A 153 -29.33 0.25 -14.91
C ARG A 153 -29.00 0.86 -13.55
N MET A 154 -28.25 1.96 -13.52
CA MET A 154 -27.92 2.65 -12.27
C MET A 154 -29.17 3.21 -11.55
N ILE A 155 -30.17 3.68 -12.32
CA ILE A 155 -31.42 4.25 -11.78
C ILE A 155 -32.24 3.21 -11.04
N GLY A 156 -32.47 2.03 -11.61
CA GLY A 156 -33.46 1.10 -11.02
C GLY A 156 -33.16 -0.39 -11.13
N SER A 157 -31.95 -0.81 -11.50
CA SER A 157 -31.61 -2.23 -11.41
C SER A 157 -31.60 -2.66 -9.95
N ASP A 158 -32.13 -3.87 -9.69
CA ASP A 158 -32.02 -4.55 -8.41
C ASP A 158 -30.63 -5.16 -8.21
N LYS A 159 -29.74 -5.11 -9.22
CA LYS A 159 -28.34 -5.51 -9.06
C LYS A 159 -27.58 -4.46 -8.25
N LYS A 160 -26.70 -4.93 -7.38
CA LYS A 160 -25.80 -4.12 -6.53
C LYS A 160 -24.91 -3.19 -7.36
N TYR A 161 -24.50 -3.64 -8.55
CA TYR A 161 -23.65 -2.88 -9.46
C TYR A 161 -24.06 -3.09 -10.92
N ALA A 162 -23.74 -2.10 -11.76
CA ALA A 162 -23.87 -2.18 -13.22
C ALA A 162 -22.50 -2.43 -13.88
N ASP A 163 -22.51 -3.02 -15.08
CA ASP A 163 -21.31 -3.26 -15.88
C ASP A 163 -21.10 -2.12 -16.88
N PRO A 164 -20.03 -1.31 -16.76
CA PRO A 164 -19.74 -0.21 -17.67
C PRO A 164 -19.02 -0.61 -18.97
N GLY A 165 -18.79 -1.90 -19.24
CA GLY A 165 -17.86 -2.36 -20.29
C GLY A 165 -18.20 -1.88 -21.70
N GLU A 166 -19.48 -1.75 -22.03
CA GLU A 166 -19.92 -1.24 -23.33
C GLU A 166 -19.62 0.26 -23.51
N VAL A 167 -19.61 1.03 -22.42
CA VAL A 167 -19.26 2.45 -22.45
C VAL A 167 -17.76 2.59 -22.67
N VAL A 168 -16.94 1.91 -21.85
CA VAL A 168 -15.47 1.98 -21.91
C VAL A 168 -14.93 1.61 -23.29
N ARG A 169 -15.49 0.57 -23.93
CA ARG A 169 -15.08 0.12 -25.28
C ARG A 169 -15.35 1.12 -26.39
N CYS A 170 -16.30 2.04 -26.21
CA CYS A 170 -16.70 3.02 -27.22
C CYS A 170 -15.93 4.35 -27.10
N ILE A 171 -15.12 4.54 -26.06
CA ILE A 171 -14.36 5.79 -25.88
C ILE A 171 -13.16 5.81 -26.81
N THR A 172 -13.01 6.91 -27.53
CA THR A 172 -11.90 7.13 -28.46
C THR A 172 -11.14 8.42 -28.14
N ASP A 173 -9.83 8.43 -28.40
CA ASP A 173 -8.99 9.62 -28.33
C ASP A 173 -9.36 10.68 -29.39
N HIS A 174 -8.65 11.82 -29.42
CA HIS A 174 -8.85 12.88 -30.41
C HIS A 174 -8.69 12.44 -31.88
N LEU A 175 -7.93 11.37 -32.11
CA LEU A 175 -7.65 10.79 -33.42
C LEU A 175 -8.66 9.69 -33.81
N GLY A 176 -9.58 9.32 -32.91
CA GLY A 176 -10.61 8.30 -33.13
C GLY A 176 -10.17 6.86 -32.84
N ASN A 177 -9.01 6.66 -32.21
CA ASN A 177 -8.51 5.36 -31.79
C ASN A 177 -9.15 4.95 -30.45
N SER A 178 -9.49 3.67 -30.32
CA SER A 178 -10.00 3.13 -29.05
C SER A 178 -8.95 3.19 -27.95
N LEU A 179 -9.35 3.59 -26.75
CA LEU A 179 -8.46 3.62 -25.60
C LEU A 179 -8.13 2.18 -25.11
N PRO A 180 -6.85 1.85 -24.85
CA PRO A 180 -6.47 0.52 -24.38
C PRO A 180 -6.95 0.28 -22.93
N ILE A 181 -7.80 -0.73 -22.76
CA ILE A 181 -8.31 -1.20 -21.46
C ILE A 181 -7.13 -1.76 -20.64
N GLY A 182 -7.04 -1.39 -19.36
CA GLY A 182 -5.97 -1.82 -18.46
C GLY A 182 -4.82 -0.82 -18.28
N SER A 183 -4.73 0.21 -19.14
CA SER A 183 -3.76 1.30 -18.98
C SER A 183 -4.24 2.32 -17.95
N GLN A 184 -3.38 2.66 -16.98
CA GLN A 184 -3.64 3.78 -16.08
C GLN A 184 -3.44 5.08 -16.86
N LYS A 185 -4.44 5.95 -16.80
CA LYS A 185 -4.46 7.24 -17.49
C LYS A 185 -4.57 8.36 -16.46
N ASP A 186 -4.03 9.53 -16.81
CA ASP A 186 -4.32 10.75 -16.06
C ASP A 186 -5.82 11.03 -16.13
N VAL A 187 -6.48 11.11 -14.97
CA VAL A 187 -7.92 11.32 -14.83
C VAL A 187 -8.33 12.63 -15.50
N GLY A 188 -7.49 13.65 -15.45
CA GLY A 188 -7.75 14.95 -16.09
C GLY A 188 -7.83 14.85 -17.62
N GLU A 189 -6.87 14.17 -18.24
CA GLU A 189 -6.83 13.96 -19.69
C GLU A 189 -8.01 13.11 -20.17
N PHE A 190 -8.32 12.04 -19.43
CA PHE A 190 -9.46 11.18 -19.75
C PHE A 190 -10.81 11.92 -19.66
N ASN A 191 -11.01 12.72 -18.61
CA ASN A 191 -12.21 13.53 -18.42
C ASN A 191 -12.45 14.46 -19.61
N ASP A 192 -11.41 15.12 -20.11
CA ASP A 192 -11.48 16.00 -21.27
C ASP A 192 -11.90 15.24 -22.55
N TYR A 193 -11.31 14.07 -22.81
CA TYR A 193 -11.69 13.23 -23.95
C TYR A 193 -13.15 12.78 -23.86
N PHE A 194 -13.56 12.32 -22.68
CA PHE A 194 -14.90 11.80 -22.45
C PHE A 194 -15.97 12.89 -22.67
N LEU A 195 -15.84 14.04 -22.01
CA LEU A 195 -16.81 15.13 -22.15
C LEU A 195 -16.84 15.70 -23.57
N SER A 196 -15.69 15.82 -24.24
CA SER A 196 -15.64 16.27 -25.63
C SER A 196 -16.41 15.32 -26.57
N ARG A 197 -16.25 14.00 -26.42
CA ARG A 197 -16.97 13.01 -27.23
C ARG A 197 -18.47 12.99 -26.94
N ILE A 198 -18.87 13.20 -25.69
CA ILE A 198 -20.29 13.34 -25.32
C ILE A 198 -20.88 14.62 -25.92
N GLY A 199 -20.18 15.76 -25.83
CA GLY A 199 -20.58 17.01 -26.48
C GLY A 199 -20.80 16.83 -27.98
N GLU A 200 -19.82 16.24 -28.68
CA GLU A 200 -19.97 15.90 -30.11
C GLU A 200 -21.17 14.99 -30.40
N GLY A 201 -21.46 14.01 -29.53
CA GLY A 201 -22.60 13.11 -29.67
C GLY A 201 -23.95 13.81 -29.50
N LEU A 202 -24.02 14.81 -28.61
CA LEU A 202 -25.24 15.56 -28.26
C LEU A 202 -25.53 16.73 -29.22
N THR A 203 -24.52 17.46 -29.68
CA THR A 203 -24.64 18.77 -30.37
C THR A 203 -25.00 18.66 -31.86
N GLN A 204 -25.77 17.65 -32.26
CA GLN A 204 -26.17 17.39 -33.66
C GLN A 204 -26.99 18.51 -34.35
N LYS A 205 -27.23 19.69 -33.72
CA LYS A 205 -28.22 20.69 -34.17
C LYS A 205 -27.72 22.03 -34.72
N GLU A 206 -26.44 22.37 -34.73
CA GLU A 206 -26.00 23.69 -35.27
C GLU A 206 -24.72 23.62 -36.11
N GLN A 207 -24.85 23.13 -37.36
CA GLN A 207 -23.87 23.36 -38.43
C GLN A 207 -24.52 23.91 -39.70
N GLN A 208 -25.63 24.66 -39.58
CA GLN A 208 -26.17 25.46 -40.68
C GLN A 208 -25.70 26.93 -40.68
N TYR A 209 -24.86 27.34 -39.72
CA TYR A 209 -24.18 28.63 -39.73
C TYR A 209 -22.72 28.45 -39.29
N ASN A 210 -21.80 29.15 -39.95
CA ASN A 210 -20.33 29.11 -39.81
C ASN A 210 -19.57 28.09 -40.68
N GLN A 211 -19.92 28.02 -41.96
CA GLN A 211 -18.86 28.06 -42.98
C GLN A 211 -18.49 29.53 -43.18
N ILE A 212 -17.42 30.01 -42.55
CA ILE A 212 -16.58 31.16 -42.94
C ILE A 212 -15.54 31.36 -41.82
N LYS A 213 -14.26 31.38 -42.21
CA LYS A 213 -13.02 31.59 -41.42
C LYS A 213 -12.23 30.34 -40.99
N ASP A 214 -11.92 29.47 -41.96
CA ASP A 214 -10.68 28.67 -41.96
C ASP A 214 -9.77 29.13 -43.10
N SER A 215 -9.38 30.39 -43.07
CA SER A 215 -8.27 30.87 -43.90
C SER A 215 -7.49 31.89 -43.10
N GLN A 216 -6.24 31.53 -42.77
CA GLN A 216 -5.22 32.27 -42.04
C GLN A 216 -5.22 32.02 -40.52
N ILE A 217 -4.37 31.09 -40.07
CA ILE A 217 -3.19 31.34 -39.23
C ILE A 217 -2.45 29.99 -39.10
N GLU A 218 -1.49 29.77 -39.99
CA GLU A 218 -0.35 28.89 -39.70
C GLU A 218 0.80 29.78 -39.20
N SER A 219 1.39 29.36 -38.08
CA SER A 219 2.81 29.46 -37.69
C SER A 219 3.02 29.89 -36.23
N SER A 220 4.03 29.25 -35.63
CA SER A 220 4.73 29.57 -34.38
C SER A 220 3.98 29.42 -33.04
N SER A 221 4.09 28.22 -32.43
CA SER A 221 4.50 27.92 -31.03
C SER A 221 3.84 26.65 -30.50
N SER A 222 4.66 25.64 -30.24
CA SER A 222 4.31 24.35 -29.62
C SER A 222 4.00 24.55 -28.13
N SER A 223 2.72 24.69 -27.79
CA SER A 223 2.24 24.61 -26.41
C SER A 223 1.08 23.62 -26.33
N ILE A 224 1.17 22.71 -25.36
CA ILE A 224 0.21 21.63 -25.06
C ILE A 224 -1.23 22.14 -24.87
N LEU A 225 -1.40 23.45 -24.62
CA LEU A 225 -2.68 24.12 -24.46
C LEU A 225 -3.40 24.44 -25.78
N LYS A 226 -2.72 24.54 -26.94
CA LYS A 226 -3.37 24.86 -28.23
C LYS A 226 -4.11 23.68 -28.86
N GLN A 227 -3.76 22.43 -28.52
CA GLN A 227 -4.48 21.25 -29.03
C GLN A 227 -5.81 21.00 -28.31
N ARG A 228 -6.06 21.67 -27.18
CA ARG A 228 -7.26 21.49 -26.33
C ARG A 228 -8.51 22.23 -26.85
N SER A 229 -8.39 23.16 -27.79
CA SER A 229 -9.43 24.16 -28.09
C SER A 229 -10.19 23.99 -29.42
N SER A 230 -9.93 22.97 -30.23
CA SER A 230 -10.52 22.87 -31.59
C SER A 230 -11.84 22.09 -31.68
N ILE A 231 -12.40 21.58 -30.57
CA ILE A 231 -13.53 20.64 -30.60
C ILE A 231 -14.74 21.12 -29.78
N ILE A 232 -14.55 22.01 -28.80
CA ILE A 232 -15.61 22.42 -27.88
C ILE A 232 -16.30 23.67 -28.44
N GLN A 233 -17.59 23.56 -28.77
CA GLN A 233 -18.41 24.71 -29.11
C GLN A 233 -18.78 25.46 -27.84
N VAL A 234 -18.51 26.76 -27.80
CA VAL A 234 -18.65 27.62 -26.60
C VAL A 234 -20.07 27.64 -26.00
N ASP A 235 -21.08 27.26 -26.80
CA ASP A 235 -22.50 27.38 -26.45
C ASP A 235 -23.23 26.04 -26.27
N ASP A 236 -22.51 24.90 -26.15
CA ASP A 236 -23.16 23.61 -25.89
C ASP A 236 -23.42 23.36 -24.38
N LEU A 237 -24.40 22.51 -24.07
CA LEU A 237 -24.81 22.23 -22.69
C LEU A 237 -23.66 21.64 -21.85
N VAL A 238 -22.81 20.82 -22.47
CA VAL A 238 -21.66 20.19 -21.78
C VAL A 238 -20.68 21.28 -21.34
N SER A 239 -20.43 22.28 -22.20
CA SER A 239 -19.63 23.46 -21.90
C SER A 239 -20.23 24.28 -20.76
N GLU A 240 -21.52 24.56 -20.79
CA GLU A 240 -22.21 25.32 -19.72
C GLU A 240 -22.16 24.58 -18.37
N LEU A 241 -22.22 23.25 -18.40
CA LEU A 241 -22.22 22.42 -17.19
C LEU A 241 -20.82 22.30 -16.56
N PHE A 242 -19.78 22.01 -17.36
CA PHE A 242 -18.49 21.55 -16.82
C PHE A 242 -17.29 22.45 -17.17
N PHE A 243 -17.39 23.32 -18.19
CA PHE A 243 -16.24 24.07 -18.67
C PHE A 243 -16.28 25.55 -18.24
N CYS A 244 -15.17 26.03 -17.69
CA CYS A 244 -14.97 27.42 -17.33
C CYS A 244 -14.23 28.18 -18.44
N GLN A 245 -14.53 29.47 -18.59
CA GLN A 245 -13.74 30.37 -19.42
C GLN A 245 -12.73 31.12 -18.54
N VAL A 246 -11.46 31.03 -18.91
CA VAL A 246 -10.34 31.68 -18.22
C VAL A 246 -9.78 32.77 -19.12
N PHE A 247 -9.73 33.99 -18.59
CA PHE A 247 -9.08 35.13 -19.20
C PHE A 247 -7.68 35.27 -18.61
N SER A 248 -6.66 35.15 -19.46
CA SER A 248 -5.26 35.32 -19.11
C SER A 248 -4.71 36.62 -19.68
N GLN A 249 -3.97 37.36 -18.86
CA GLN A 249 -3.29 38.60 -19.21
C GLN A 249 -1.80 38.45 -18.88
N ILE A 250 -0.93 38.46 -19.89
CA ILE A 250 0.53 38.34 -19.72
C ILE A 250 1.14 39.73 -19.89
N GLU A 251 1.80 40.21 -18.84
CA GLU A 251 2.55 41.47 -18.82
C GLU A 251 4.05 41.14 -18.93
N PHE A 252 4.74 41.69 -19.93
CA PHE A 252 6.17 41.45 -20.17
C PHE A 252 6.87 42.71 -20.69
N GLU A 253 8.18 42.80 -20.53
CA GLU A 253 8.97 43.93 -21.03
C GLU A 253 9.49 43.66 -22.45
N GLN A 254 9.39 44.66 -23.33
CA GLN A 254 9.96 44.63 -24.66
C GLN A 254 10.58 46.00 -24.97
N GLN A 255 11.89 46.03 -25.20
CA GLN A 255 12.65 47.24 -25.52
C GLN A 255 12.44 48.40 -24.50
N GLY A 256 12.33 48.10 -23.20
CA GLY A 256 12.10 49.11 -22.17
C GLY A 256 10.64 49.54 -22.00
N VAL A 257 9.69 48.95 -22.73
CA VAL A 257 8.25 49.24 -22.67
C VAL A 257 7.48 48.01 -22.21
N GLN A 258 6.55 48.20 -21.27
CA GLN A 258 5.68 47.14 -20.79
C GLN A 258 4.61 46.82 -21.85
N GLN A 259 4.54 45.57 -22.28
CA GLN A 259 3.56 45.02 -23.23
C GLN A 259 2.57 44.12 -22.50
N ILE A 260 1.35 44.05 -23.04
CA ILE A 260 0.26 43.24 -22.48
C ILE A 260 -0.31 42.36 -23.59
N LYS A 261 -0.37 41.05 -23.35
CA LYS A 261 -1.07 40.08 -24.21
C LYS A 261 -2.25 39.48 -23.47
N GLU A 262 -3.40 39.46 -24.13
CA GLU A 262 -4.61 38.86 -23.60
C GLU A 262 -4.97 37.59 -24.37
N LYS A 263 -5.44 36.57 -23.65
CA LYS A 263 -5.90 35.30 -24.19
C LYS A 263 -7.12 34.82 -23.43
N ASN A 264 -8.08 34.25 -24.13
CA ASN A 264 -9.17 33.49 -23.52
C ASN A 264 -8.94 32.00 -23.77
N GLU A 265 -9.08 31.20 -22.73
CA GLU A 265 -8.97 29.75 -22.75
C GLU A 265 -10.20 29.13 -22.11
N ILE A 266 -10.46 27.86 -22.45
CA ILE A 266 -11.52 27.06 -21.84
C ILE A 266 -10.85 25.95 -21.04
N CYS A 267 -11.32 25.72 -19.83
CA CYS A 267 -10.79 24.68 -18.97
C CYS A 267 -11.89 23.88 -18.27
N ASN A 268 -11.70 22.58 -18.14
CA ASN A 268 -12.62 21.68 -17.42
C ASN A 268 -12.39 21.75 -15.89
N TRP A 269 -11.14 21.92 -15.49
CA TRP A 269 -10.73 21.93 -14.09
C TRP A 269 -9.70 23.01 -13.81
N ILE A 270 -9.69 23.52 -12.58
CA ILE A 270 -8.75 24.56 -12.15
C ILE A 270 -7.65 23.91 -11.30
N PRO A 271 -6.36 24.06 -11.66
CA PRO A 271 -5.28 23.53 -10.85
C PRO A 271 -5.15 24.30 -9.52
N LEU A 272 -4.99 23.56 -8.44
CA LEU A 272 -4.66 24.09 -7.10
C LEU A 272 -3.32 23.51 -6.66
N ASN A 273 -2.47 24.37 -6.10
CA ASN A 273 -1.14 24.01 -5.64
C ASN A 273 -1.19 23.59 -4.16
N ILE A 274 -0.77 22.35 -3.91
CA ILE A 274 -0.84 21.73 -2.59
C ILE A 274 -0.02 22.48 -1.54
N LYS A 275 1.07 23.14 -1.96
CA LYS A 275 1.97 23.86 -1.04
C LYS A 275 1.32 25.06 -0.36
N ASP A 276 0.20 25.56 -0.88
CA ASP A 276 -0.53 26.68 -0.28
C ASP A 276 -1.35 26.24 0.96
N GLY A 277 -1.52 24.94 1.17
CA GLY A 277 -2.16 24.35 2.37
C GLY A 277 -3.69 24.46 2.43
N ASN A 278 -4.31 25.45 1.77
CA ASN A 278 -5.76 25.55 1.64
C ASN A 278 -6.23 26.12 0.31
N LEU A 279 -7.51 25.88 0.00
CA LEU A 279 -8.16 26.27 -1.26
C LEU A 279 -8.12 27.78 -1.54
N TYR A 280 -8.33 28.63 -0.54
CA TYR A 280 -8.38 30.08 -0.75
C TYR A 280 -7.00 30.68 -0.97
N ASP A 281 -5.97 30.19 -0.28
CA ASP A 281 -4.60 30.62 -0.52
C ASP A 281 -4.12 30.18 -1.92
N SER A 282 -4.53 29.00 -2.39
CA SER A 282 -4.26 28.58 -3.77
C SER A 282 -4.91 29.45 -4.85
N PHE A 283 -5.94 30.23 -4.53
CA PHE A 283 -6.50 31.18 -5.50
C PHE A 283 -5.52 32.31 -5.82
N GLU A 284 -4.68 32.72 -4.88
CA GLU A 284 -3.65 33.74 -5.13
C GLU A 284 -2.60 33.20 -6.12
N SER A 285 -2.09 32.00 -5.87
CA SER A 285 -1.14 31.28 -6.75
C SER A 285 -1.73 31.00 -8.14
N LEU A 286 -3.05 30.77 -8.25
CA LEU A 286 -3.72 30.62 -9.53
C LEU A 286 -3.78 31.93 -10.33
N ILE A 287 -4.09 33.03 -9.64
CA ILE A 287 -4.26 34.34 -10.28
C ILE A 287 -2.91 34.87 -10.75
N ILE A 288 -1.81 34.70 -9.99
CA ILE A 288 -0.52 35.31 -10.30
C ILE A 288 0.52 34.21 -10.57
N ASN A 289 0.92 34.07 -11.84
CA ASN A 289 2.00 33.20 -12.26
C ASN A 289 3.22 34.01 -12.71
N HIS A 290 4.37 33.75 -12.10
CA HIS A 290 5.65 34.33 -12.53
C HIS A 290 6.30 33.42 -13.58
N LEU A 291 6.56 33.96 -14.78
CA LEU A 291 7.18 33.25 -15.89
C LEU A 291 8.62 33.76 -16.05
N GLU A 292 9.60 32.96 -15.64
CA GLU A 292 11.02 33.34 -15.70
C GLU A 292 11.60 33.24 -17.12
N ASP A 293 11.18 32.25 -17.90
CA ASP A 293 11.70 31.93 -19.24
C ASP A 293 10.74 32.31 -20.39
N PHE A 294 9.98 33.40 -20.25
CA PHE A 294 9.01 33.80 -21.28
C PHE A 294 9.70 34.38 -22.51
N LYS A 295 9.40 33.86 -23.70
CA LYS A 295 9.90 34.42 -24.96
C LYS A 295 8.99 35.54 -25.45
N ASN A 296 9.54 36.76 -25.53
CA ASN A 296 8.83 37.89 -26.13
C ASN A 296 8.69 37.73 -27.65
N ASP A 297 8.03 38.68 -28.32
CA ASP A 297 7.83 38.64 -29.79
C ASP A 297 9.13 38.67 -30.61
N LEU A 298 10.24 39.05 -29.98
CA LEU A 298 11.59 39.05 -30.56
C LEU A 298 12.37 37.78 -30.22
N ASN A 299 11.72 36.78 -29.61
CA ASN A 299 12.34 35.53 -29.12
C ASN A 299 13.39 35.72 -28.01
N GLU A 300 13.41 36.88 -27.35
CA GLU A 300 14.26 37.13 -26.19
C GLU A 300 13.59 36.57 -24.93
N THR A 301 14.39 35.96 -24.06
CA THR A 301 13.92 35.49 -22.75
C THR A 301 13.78 36.68 -21.80
N VAL A 302 12.55 36.96 -21.37
CA VAL A 302 12.21 38.04 -20.44
C VAL A 302 11.37 37.51 -19.28
N GLN A 303 11.45 38.16 -18.13
CA GLN A 303 10.53 37.90 -17.03
C GLN A 303 9.14 38.44 -17.39
N ALA A 304 8.13 37.60 -17.25
CA ALA A 304 6.74 37.97 -17.49
C ALA A 304 5.85 37.58 -16.30
N ILE A 305 4.77 38.33 -16.11
CA ILE A 305 3.76 38.02 -15.09
C ILE A 305 2.45 37.71 -15.82
N GLN A 306 1.93 36.50 -15.60
CA GLN A 306 0.65 36.07 -16.13
C GLN A 306 -0.43 36.17 -15.04
N TYR A 307 -1.49 36.91 -15.35
CA TYR A 307 -2.68 37.01 -14.52
C TYR A 307 -3.82 36.16 -15.08
N ASN A 308 -4.38 35.26 -14.29
CA ASN A 308 -5.53 34.43 -14.70
C ASN A 308 -6.79 34.83 -13.93
N TRP A 309 -7.91 34.98 -14.65
CA TRP A 309 -9.22 35.32 -14.08
C TRP A 309 -10.31 34.48 -14.72
N ILE A 310 -11.29 34.03 -13.94
CA ILE A 310 -12.47 33.36 -14.51
C ILE A 310 -13.43 34.41 -15.05
N SER A 311 -13.69 34.37 -16.36
CA SER A 311 -14.68 35.24 -17.00
C SER A 311 -16.09 34.67 -16.86
N SER A 312 -16.26 33.37 -17.11
CA SER A 312 -17.54 32.66 -17.01
C SER A 312 -17.36 31.35 -16.23
N PRO A 313 -17.90 31.25 -14.99
CA PRO A 313 -17.82 30.03 -14.20
C PRO A 313 -18.89 29.00 -14.62
N PRO A 314 -18.57 27.69 -14.66
CA PRO A 314 -19.49 26.62 -15.01
C PRO A 314 -20.45 26.33 -13.87
N LYS A 315 -21.58 25.67 -14.18
CA LYS A 315 -22.54 25.20 -13.17
C LYS A 315 -21.93 24.17 -12.20
N THR A 316 -21.03 23.33 -12.69
CA THR A 316 -20.24 22.36 -11.94
C THR A 316 -18.77 22.73 -12.08
N LEU A 317 -18.16 23.13 -10.96
CA LEU A 317 -16.80 23.63 -10.89
C LEU A 317 -15.85 22.56 -10.35
N SER A 318 -14.82 22.23 -11.13
CA SER A 318 -13.84 21.20 -10.76
C SER A 318 -12.50 21.85 -10.39
N PHE A 319 -11.89 21.43 -9.28
CA PHE A 319 -10.54 21.80 -8.88
C PHE A 319 -9.65 20.56 -8.81
N GLN A 320 -8.52 20.58 -9.52
CA GLN A 320 -7.54 19.51 -9.52
C GLN A 320 -6.41 19.84 -8.55
N LEU A 321 -6.15 18.95 -7.60
CA LEU A 321 -5.08 19.08 -6.62
C LEU A 321 -3.77 18.54 -7.21
N GLN A 322 -2.80 19.42 -7.44
CA GLN A 322 -1.52 19.08 -8.08
C GLN A 322 -0.58 18.37 -7.11
N ARG A 323 -0.85 17.08 -6.85
CA ARG A 323 -0.05 16.25 -5.93
C ARG A 323 1.18 15.63 -6.59
N VAL A 324 1.21 15.46 -7.91
CA VAL A 324 2.33 14.78 -8.58
C VAL A 324 3.32 15.81 -9.12
N HIS A 325 4.58 15.71 -8.69
CA HIS A 325 5.68 16.50 -9.24
C HIS A 325 6.81 15.60 -9.73
N PHE A 326 7.36 15.96 -10.88
CA PHE A 326 8.53 15.31 -11.43
C PHE A 326 9.81 15.90 -10.80
N ARG A 327 10.58 15.09 -10.08
CA ARG A 327 11.92 15.51 -9.60
C ARG A 327 12.95 15.14 -10.65
N GLN A 328 13.44 16.14 -11.39
CA GLN A 328 14.43 15.97 -12.45
C GLN A 328 15.72 15.29 -11.94
N GLU A 329 16.16 15.60 -10.72
CA GLU A 329 17.35 15.01 -10.10
C GLU A 329 17.26 13.48 -9.89
N GLN A 330 16.05 12.94 -9.74
CA GLN A 330 15.81 11.52 -9.44
C GLN A 330 15.16 10.76 -10.61
N GLY A 331 14.80 11.46 -11.70
CA GLY A 331 14.13 10.88 -12.86
C GLY A 331 12.79 10.20 -12.54
N LYS A 332 12.13 10.58 -11.44
CA LYS A 332 10.92 9.92 -10.92
C LYS A 332 9.83 10.93 -10.56
N SER A 333 8.58 10.52 -10.76
CA SER A 333 7.38 11.22 -10.30
C SER A 333 7.14 10.93 -8.82
N ILE A 334 6.91 11.95 -8.02
CA ILE A 334 6.64 11.82 -6.59
C ILE A 334 5.29 12.44 -6.28
N LYS A 335 4.47 11.70 -5.51
CA LYS A 335 3.18 12.17 -5.00
C LYS A 335 3.37 12.87 -3.65
N LEU A 336 2.92 14.12 -3.55
CA LEU A 336 2.83 14.90 -2.33
C LEU A 336 1.61 14.48 -1.52
N ASN A 337 1.86 14.08 -0.28
CA ASN A 337 0.84 13.68 0.68
C ASN A 337 0.59 14.77 1.73
N ASP A 338 1.02 16.01 1.47
CA ASP A 338 0.79 17.13 2.37
C ASP A 338 -0.70 17.39 2.58
N GLU A 339 -1.03 17.83 3.80
CA GLU A 339 -2.39 18.18 4.19
C GLU A 339 -2.87 19.37 3.34
N PHE A 340 -4.07 19.25 2.77
CA PHE A 340 -4.69 20.33 2.01
C PHE A 340 -6.14 20.48 2.43
N THR A 341 -6.49 21.64 2.97
CA THR A 341 -7.81 21.91 3.55
C THR A 341 -8.71 22.70 2.60
N PHE A 342 -10.00 22.43 2.66
CA PHE A 342 -11.01 23.10 1.85
C PHE A 342 -12.37 23.03 2.55
N ASP A 343 -13.22 24.00 2.25
CA ASP A 343 -14.53 24.15 2.88
C ASP A 343 -15.63 23.45 2.08
N GLU A 344 -16.71 23.06 2.76
CA GLU A 344 -17.90 22.53 2.08
C GLU A 344 -18.60 23.59 1.24
N GLU A 345 -18.52 24.85 1.64
CA GLU A 345 -19.10 25.99 0.91
C GLU A 345 -18.00 27.00 0.59
N ILE A 346 -17.91 27.38 -0.68
CA ILE A 346 -16.89 28.33 -1.15
C ILE A 346 -17.51 29.49 -1.91
N TYR A 347 -16.81 30.62 -1.91
CA TYR A 347 -17.15 31.80 -2.68
C TYR A 347 -16.07 32.09 -3.72
N ILE A 348 -16.43 31.98 -4.99
CA ILE A 348 -15.47 32.14 -6.10
C ILE A 348 -15.26 33.59 -6.53
N ASP A 349 -15.95 34.55 -5.91
CA ASP A 349 -15.85 35.98 -6.22
C ASP A 349 -14.40 36.50 -6.28
N ARG A 350 -13.49 35.89 -5.52
CA ARG A 350 -12.07 36.21 -5.44
C ARG A 350 -11.32 36.00 -6.78
N ILE A 351 -11.74 35.01 -7.57
CA ILE A 351 -11.09 34.62 -8.84
C ILE A 351 -11.87 35.09 -10.08
N LEU A 352 -12.97 35.83 -9.93
CA LEU A 352 -13.78 36.32 -11.05
C LEU A 352 -13.20 37.60 -11.68
N LYS A 353 -13.16 37.65 -13.01
CA LYS A 353 -12.67 38.81 -13.80
C LYS A 353 -13.35 40.12 -13.43
N LYS A 354 -14.67 40.08 -13.18
CA LYS A 354 -15.47 41.26 -12.80
C LYS A 354 -15.04 41.91 -11.48
N ASN A 355 -14.41 41.14 -10.59
CA ASN A 355 -13.98 41.60 -9.27
C ASN A 355 -12.47 41.90 -9.22
N ARG A 356 -11.75 41.82 -10.35
CA ARG A 356 -10.28 41.90 -10.42
C ARG A 356 -9.69 43.13 -9.71
N GLU A 357 -10.31 44.30 -9.87
CA GLU A 357 -9.82 45.55 -9.28
C GLU A 357 -10.04 45.57 -7.77
N LYS A 358 -11.23 45.16 -7.33
CA LYS A 358 -11.56 45.03 -5.91
C LYS A 358 -10.63 44.03 -5.22
N TYR A 359 -10.42 42.86 -5.83
CA TYR A 359 -9.55 41.83 -5.29
C TYR A 359 -8.08 42.27 -5.24
N ARG A 360 -7.56 42.93 -6.28
CA ARG A 360 -6.22 43.52 -6.26
C ARG A 360 -6.02 44.52 -5.11
N ASN A 361 -7.03 45.35 -4.83
CA ASN A 361 -6.98 46.29 -3.70
C ASN A 361 -7.00 45.57 -2.35
N ILE A 362 -7.81 44.51 -2.22
CA ILE A 362 -7.84 43.68 -1.02
C ILE A 362 -6.50 42.97 -0.81
N LEU A 363 -5.90 42.39 -1.86
CA LEU A 363 -4.58 41.74 -1.76
C LEU A 363 -3.49 42.69 -1.27
N LYS A 364 -3.46 43.94 -1.78
CA LYS A 364 -2.51 44.96 -1.28
C LYS A 364 -2.68 45.21 0.21
N LYS A 365 -3.91 45.45 0.67
CA LYS A 365 -4.23 45.63 2.09
C LYS A 365 -3.89 44.40 2.93
N THR A 366 -4.23 43.20 2.45
CA THR A 366 -3.94 41.94 3.14
C THR A 366 -2.44 41.69 3.25
N LYS A 367 -1.65 42.05 2.23
CA LYS A 367 -0.17 41.96 2.29
C LYS A 367 0.41 42.91 3.33
N GLU A 368 -0.11 44.13 3.43
CA GLU A 368 0.27 45.08 4.49
C GLU A 368 -0.09 44.56 5.88
N LEU A 369 -1.30 44.03 6.06
CA LEU A 369 -1.77 43.44 7.32
C LEU A 369 -0.97 42.18 7.71
N LYS A 370 -0.67 41.29 6.76
CA LYS A 370 0.19 40.09 6.99
C LYS A 370 1.60 40.50 7.42
N SER A 371 2.16 41.57 6.84
CA SER A 371 3.46 42.12 7.25
C SER A 371 3.42 42.66 8.69
N GLN A 372 2.36 43.39 9.06
CA GLN A 372 2.16 43.85 10.45
C GLN A 372 1.99 42.69 11.42
N LEU A 373 1.22 41.66 11.04
CA LEU A 373 1.04 40.45 11.84
C LEU A 373 2.36 39.73 12.08
N GLN A 374 3.21 39.61 11.05
CA GLN A 374 4.54 39.02 11.18
C GLN A 374 5.44 39.84 12.13
N GLN A 375 5.37 41.17 12.06
CA GLN A 375 6.09 42.04 13.00
C GLN A 375 5.63 41.84 14.45
N PHE A 376 4.32 41.69 14.70
CA PHE A 376 3.81 41.43 16.05
C PHE A 376 4.15 40.03 16.55
N LYS A 377 4.10 39.00 15.70
CA LYS A 377 4.54 37.64 16.05
C LYS A 377 6.04 37.60 16.39
N LEU A 378 6.88 38.28 15.62
CA LEU A 378 8.31 38.45 15.93
C LEU A 378 8.53 39.20 17.25
N GLN A 379 7.73 40.23 17.57
CA GLN A 379 7.80 40.91 18.87
C GLN A 379 7.39 39.99 20.04
N GLN A 380 6.44 39.09 19.82
CA GLN A 380 6.03 38.08 20.81
C GLN A 380 7.16 37.07 21.05
N GLU A 381 7.80 36.59 19.99
CA GLU A 381 8.98 35.72 20.08
C GLU A 381 10.16 36.45 20.77
N GLN A 382 10.45 37.69 20.41
CA GLN A 382 11.50 38.50 21.05
C GLN A 382 11.20 38.77 22.55
N ASN A 383 9.94 38.92 22.94
CA ASN A 383 9.58 39.03 24.36
C ASN A 383 9.82 37.70 25.12
N ASN A 384 9.65 36.56 24.46
CA ASN A 384 9.99 35.25 25.02
C ASN A 384 11.52 35.02 25.06
N PHE A 385 12.26 35.59 24.11
CA PHE A 385 13.72 35.45 23.97
C PHE A 385 14.56 36.54 24.61
N ASN A 386 13.98 37.61 25.17
CA ASN A 386 14.75 38.63 25.91
C ASN A 386 15.36 37.98 27.15
N ASN A 387 16.59 37.50 26.99
CA ASN A 387 17.39 36.69 27.89
C ASN A 387 16.97 36.89 29.35
N GLN A 388 16.23 35.91 29.91
CA GLN A 388 15.99 35.81 31.36
C GLN A 388 17.28 36.08 32.15
N TRP A 389 18.42 35.67 31.57
CA TRP A 389 19.77 35.91 32.05
C TRP A 389 20.18 37.39 32.15
N VAL A 390 19.84 38.24 31.17
CA VAL A 390 20.15 39.68 31.19
C VAL A 390 19.32 40.40 32.25
N ILE A 391 18.04 40.03 32.40
CA ILE A 391 17.17 40.60 33.43
C ILE A 391 17.56 40.10 34.81
N GLN A 392 17.90 38.82 34.97
CA GLN A 392 18.51 38.31 36.20
C GLN A 392 19.80 39.04 36.54
N ASN A 393 20.68 39.30 35.57
CA ASN A 393 21.92 40.02 35.82
C ASN A 393 21.68 41.48 36.21
N ILE A 394 20.71 42.16 35.58
CA ILE A 394 20.33 43.53 35.94
C ILE A 394 19.73 43.55 37.36
N ILE A 395 18.83 42.63 37.68
CA ILE A 395 18.22 42.49 39.01
C ILE A 395 19.30 42.18 40.07
N THR A 396 20.19 41.23 39.77
CA THR A 396 21.29 40.82 40.67
C THR A 396 22.29 41.97 40.89
N SER A 397 22.67 42.69 39.82
CA SER A 397 23.57 43.85 39.90
C SER A 397 22.95 45.02 40.67
N THR A 398 21.65 45.25 40.45
CA THR A 398 20.88 46.29 41.16
C THR A 398 20.76 45.96 42.65
N ILE A 399 20.56 44.68 42.99
CA ILE A 399 20.53 44.19 44.38
C ILE A 399 21.90 44.31 45.03
N GLN A 400 22.98 43.94 44.35
CA GLN A 400 24.33 44.05 44.86
C GLN A 400 24.73 45.52 45.12
N TYR A 401 24.29 46.44 44.26
CA TYR A 401 24.39 47.87 44.48
C TYR A 401 23.57 48.35 45.68
N MET A 402 22.31 47.91 45.83
CA MET A 402 21.49 48.30 46.98
C MET A 402 21.99 47.70 48.31
N PHE A 403 22.54 46.48 48.29
CA PHE A 403 23.13 45.82 49.47
C PHE A 403 24.36 46.57 49.99
N THR A 404 25.22 47.01 49.06
CA THR A 404 26.42 47.79 49.39
C THR A 404 26.08 49.18 49.92
N GLN A 405 24.95 49.77 49.53
CA GLN A 405 24.51 51.08 50.04
C GLN A 405 23.80 51.04 51.42
N ASN A 406 23.28 49.88 51.86
CA ASN A 406 22.39 49.80 53.04
C ASN A 406 22.90 48.91 54.20
N ASN A 407 24.20 48.67 54.33
CA ASN A 407 24.80 47.95 55.46
C ASN A 407 24.10 46.62 55.82
N GLY A 408 23.73 45.82 54.81
CA GLY A 408 23.30 44.43 55.00
C GLY A 408 21.92 44.16 55.63
N ASN A 409 21.05 45.17 55.80
CA ASN A 409 19.88 45.04 56.70
C ASN A 409 18.49 44.82 56.06
N LYS A 410 18.38 44.19 54.88
CA LYS A 410 17.10 43.64 54.37
C LYS A 410 17.27 42.31 53.65
N ASN A 411 16.31 41.40 53.86
CA ASN A 411 16.30 40.02 53.38
C ASN A 411 16.15 39.97 51.83
N PRO A 412 17.19 39.64 51.05
CA PRO A 412 17.22 39.82 49.59
C PRO A 412 16.23 38.94 48.83
N GLY A 413 15.90 37.76 49.37
CA GLY A 413 15.05 36.78 48.71
C GLY A 413 13.60 37.24 48.49
N LEU A 414 13.06 38.05 49.39
CA LEU A 414 11.67 38.52 49.33
C LEU A 414 11.48 39.63 48.30
N PHE A 415 12.50 40.48 48.13
CA PHE A 415 12.53 41.51 47.10
C PHE A 415 12.73 40.90 45.70
N ASN A 416 13.55 39.85 45.58
CA ASN A 416 13.71 39.06 44.36
C ASN A 416 12.37 38.51 43.86
N GLN A 417 11.58 37.88 44.76
CA GLN A 417 10.26 37.37 44.41
C GLN A 417 9.31 38.47 43.94
N GLN A 418 9.29 39.64 44.61
CA GLN A 418 8.39 40.73 44.22
C GLN A 418 8.75 41.36 42.87
N VAL A 419 10.04 41.56 42.59
CA VAL A 419 10.50 42.11 41.30
C VAL A 419 10.27 41.12 40.17
N GLN A 420 10.54 39.83 40.41
CA GLN A 420 10.26 38.77 39.44
C GLN A 420 8.75 38.65 39.15
N GLN A 421 7.90 38.64 40.18
CA GLN A 421 6.45 38.62 40.02
C GLN A 421 5.93 39.84 39.27
N PHE A 422 6.45 41.04 39.57
CA PHE A 422 6.07 42.26 38.85
C PHE A 422 6.46 42.17 37.36
N HIS A 423 7.67 41.70 37.05
CA HIS A 423 8.11 41.51 35.68
C HIS A 423 7.27 40.46 34.93
N GLU A 424 7.01 39.30 35.54
CA GLU A 424 6.15 38.25 34.99
C GLU A 424 4.75 38.79 34.70
N GLN A 425 4.18 39.59 35.61
CA GLN A 425 2.90 40.27 35.39
C GLN A 425 2.95 41.26 34.21
N GLN A 426 3.99 42.08 34.09
CA GLN A 426 4.13 43.02 32.97
C GLN A 426 4.29 42.30 31.62
N MET A 427 5.05 41.20 31.58
CA MET A 427 5.21 40.39 30.38
C MET A 427 3.91 39.67 29.99
N ALA A 428 3.17 39.15 30.97
CA ALA A 428 1.86 38.55 30.72
C ALA A 428 0.88 39.57 30.12
N ILE A 429 0.82 40.79 30.67
CA ILE A 429 -0.02 41.87 30.15
C ILE A 429 0.39 42.24 28.72
N LYS A 430 1.69 42.40 28.46
CA LYS A 430 2.20 42.76 27.13
C LYS A 430 1.94 41.65 26.10
N ASN A 431 2.14 40.38 26.46
CA ASN A 431 1.85 39.23 25.61
C ASN A 431 0.34 39.11 25.33
N GLN A 432 -0.51 39.39 26.32
CA GLN A 432 -1.96 39.45 26.12
C GLN A 432 -2.37 40.57 25.16
N GLN A 433 -1.77 41.76 25.28
CA GLN A 433 -2.02 42.89 24.37
C GLN A 433 -1.54 42.59 22.94
N LEU A 434 -0.38 41.95 22.78
CA LEU A 434 0.12 41.54 21.47
C LEU A 434 -0.76 40.45 20.85
N GLN A 435 -1.21 39.48 21.65
CA GLN A 435 -2.14 38.46 21.19
C GLN A 435 -3.46 39.08 20.71
N GLN A 436 -4.04 40.01 21.46
CA GLN A 436 -5.25 40.72 21.03
C GLN A 436 -5.05 41.48 19.71
N LYS A 437 -3.90 42.14 19.52
CA LYS A 437 -3.59 42.82 18.25
C LYS A 437 -3.46 41.83 17.08
N CYS A 438 -2.85 40.67 17.32
CA CYS A 438 -2.77 39.61 16.32
C CYS A 438 -4.19 39.12 15.95
N ASP A 439 -5.01 38.82 16.95
CA ASP A 439 -6.40 38.35 16.76
C ASP A 439 -7.25 39.39 16.00
N ASP A 440 -7.10 40.69 16.33
CA ASP A 440 -7.78 41.80 15.65
C ASP A 440 -7.36 41.90 14.18
N ILE A 441 -6.06 41.78 13.88
CA ILE A 441 -5.56 41.82 12.50
C ILE A 441 -6.02 40.59 11.71
N GLU A 442 -5.98 39.40 12.30
CA GLU A 442 -6.49 38.17 11.68
C GLU A 442 -7.99 38.31 11.36
N LYS A 443 -8.78 38.92 12.27
CA LYS A 443 -10.19 39.25 12.02
C LYS A 443 -10.37 40.30 10.92
N GLN A 444 -9.51 41.33 10.86
CA GLN A 444 -9.54 42.32 9.77
C GLN A 444 -9.24 41.68 8.41
N ILE A 445 -8.26 40.78 8.35
CA ILE A 445 -7.94 40.03 7.12
C ILE A 445 -9.15 39.22 6.67
N GLN A 446 -9.87 38.56 7.59
CA GLN A 446 -11.05 37.78 7.24
C GLN A 446 -12.22 38.66 6.75
N THR A 447 -12.48 39.78 7.43
CA THR A 447 -13.59 40.70 7.09
C THR A 447 -13.37 41.45 5.77
N ASN A 448 -12.12 41.63 5.33
CA ASN A 448 -11.81 42.24 4.01
C ASN A 448 -12.43 41.49 2.82
N PHE A 449 -12.81 40.23 2.98
CA PHE A 449 -13.43 39.42 1.93
C PHE A 449 -14.97 39.34 2.04
N ASP A 450 -15.60 40.03 2.99
CA ASP A 450 -17.06 39.95 3.20
C ASP A 450 -17.86 40.46 1.99
N ASP A 451 -17.35 41.47 1.28
CA ASP A 451 -17.95 42.02 0.06
C ASP A 451 -17.87 41.07 -1.16
N LEU A 452 -17.15 39.95 -1.04
CA LEU A 452 -16.90 38.95 -2.09
C LEU A 452 -17.58 37.61 -1.78
N LYS A 453 -18.90 37.65 -1.51
CA LYS A 453 -19.72 36.49 -1.13
C LYS A 453 -20.98 36.29 -2.00
N ASN A 454 -20.94 36.71 -3.27
CA ASN A 454 -22.11 36.68 -4.15
C ASN A 454 -22.25 35.38 -4.96
N TYR A 455 -21.15 34.65 -5.20
CA TYR A 455 -21.08 33.46 -6.06
C TYR A 455 -20.72 32.24 -5.21
N LYS A 456 -21.75 31.68 -4.57
CA LYS A 456 -21.65 30.54 -3.68
C LYS A 456 -21.70 29.20 -4.43
N TYR A 457 -20.77 28.32 -4.08
CA TYR A 457 -20.66 26.95 -4.55
C TYR A 457 -20.58 25.99 -3.37
N VAL A 458 -21.15 24.79 -3.52
CA VAL A 458 -21.20 23.77 -2.47
C VAL A 458 -20.55 22.49 -2.97
N LEU A 459 -19.72 21.87 -2.14
CA LEU A 459 -18.99 20.65 -2.45
C LEU A 459 -19.98 19.50 -2.62
N GLN A 460 -19.98 18.88 -3.80
CA GLN A 460 -20.81 17.73 -4.10
C GLN A 460 -20.00 16.44 -4.08
N SER A 461 -18.81 16.44 -4.71
CA SER A 461 -18.02 15.22 -4.88
C SER A 461 -16.53 15.45 -4.66
N ILE A 462 -15.86 14.40 -4.16
CA ILE A 462 -14.42 14.35 -3.96
C ILE A 462 -13.91 13.06 -4.61
N LEU A 463 -13.05 13.19 -5.61
CA LEU A 463 -12.35 12.06 -6.21
C LEU A 463 -11.06 11.82 -5.43
N MET A 464 -10.93 10.62 -4.89
CA MET A 464 -9.83 10.20 -4.03
C MET A 464 -8.85 9.34 -4.83
N HIS A 465 -7.57 9.46 -4.51
CA HIS A 465 -6.52 8.62 -5.06
C HIS A 465 -5.71 7.99 -3.91
N ASN A 466 -5.72 6.65 -3.86
CA ASN A 466 -4.92 5.86 -2.94
C ASN A 466 -3.77 5.16 -3.68
N GLY A 467 -2.52 5.52 -3.39
CA GLY A 467 -1.35 4.93 -4.05
C GLY A 467 -0.24 5.94 -4.35
N GLN A 468 0.74 5.49 -5.13
CA GLN A 468 1.90 6.27 -5.59
C GLN A 468 1.56 7.10 -6.85
N ALA A 469 2.52 7.89 -7.35
CA ALA A 469 2.31 8.70 -8.55
C ALA A 469 2.04 7.85 -9.81
N ASP A 470 2.71 6.70 -9.93
CA ASP A 470 2.66 5.85 -11.14
C ASP A 470 1.67 4.69 -11.02
N CYS A 471 1.17 4.39 -9.81
CA CYS A 471 0.17 3.35 -9.58
C CYS A 471 -0.73 3.64 -8.37
N GLY A 472 -2.05 3.48 -8.54
CA GLY A 472 -2.99 3.62 -7.44
C GLY A 472 -4.42 3.28 -7.82
N HIS A 473 -5.29 3.33 -6.81
CA HIS A 473 -6.70 3.05 -6.88
C HIS A 473 -7.51 4.33 -6.68
N TYR A 474 -8.54 4.50 -7.50
CA TYR A 474 -9.42 5.67 -7.46
C TYR A 474 -10.80 5.27 -6.95
N TYR A 475 -11.35 6.09 -6.07
CA TYR A 475 -12.72 5.97 -5.61
C TYR A 475 -13.27 7.39 -5.36
N THR A 476 -14.57 7.54 -5.12
CA THR A 476 -15.15 8.88 -4.90
C THR A 476 -16.10 8.94 -3.70
N TYR A 477 -16.08 10.07 -2.99
CA TYR A 477 -17.10 10.45 -2.03
C TYR A 477 -18.07 11.42 -2.70
N ILE A 478 -19.37 11.16 -2.60
CA ILE A 478 -20.41 12.04 -3.18
C ILE A 478 -21.49 12.31 -2.14
N LYS A 479 -21.87 13.58 -2.00
CA LYS A 479 -23.00 14.02 -1.18
C LYS A 479 -24.28 13.99 -1.99
N ASP A 480 -25.26 13.22 -1.54
CA ASP A 480 -26.63 13.38 -2.00
C ASP A 480 -27.33 14.47 -1.18
N PHE A 481 -27.60 15.62 -1.80
CA PHE A 481 -28.26 16.74 -1.13
C PHE A 481 -29.70 16.42 -0.73
N GLY A 482 -30.44 15.65 -1.53
CA GLY A 482 -31.84 15.31 -1.25
C GLY A 482 -31.99 14.39 -0.04
N LEU A 483 -31.03 13.48 0.19
CA LEU A 483 -30.98 12.64 1.39
C LEU A 483 -30.14 13.25 2.52
N ASN A 484 -29.37 14.30 2.24
CA ASN A 484 -28.34 14.87 3.10
C ASN A 484 -27.35 13.81 3.66
N LYS A 485 -26.89 12.91 2.78
CA LYS A 485 -25.99 11.79 3.13
C LYS A 485 -24.76 11.78 2.24
N TRP A 486 -23.63 11.34 2.80
CA TRP A 486 -22.42 11.06 2.03
C TRP A 486 -22.33 9.57 1.72
N PHE A 487 -21.94 9.26 0.48
CA PHE A 487 -21.70 7.90 0.04
C PHE A 487 -20.27 7.76 -0.47
N LYS A 488 -19.61 6.67 -0.09
CA LYS A 488 -18.35 6.20 -0.67
C LYS A 488 -18.68 5.27 -1.82
N PHE A 489 -18.25 5.62 -3.03
CA PHE A 489 -18.35 4.81 -4.22
C PHE A 489 -16.99 4.22 -4.54
N ASN A 490 -16.83 2.93 -4.24
CA ASN A 490 -15.62 2.16 -4.46
C ASN A 490 -15.94 0.98 -5.39
N ASP A 491 -15.95 1.23 -6.69
CA ASP A 491 -16.36 0.24 -7.71
C ASP A 491 -17.74 -0.38 -7.39
N ILE A 492 -17.79 -1.68 -7.11
CA ILE A 492 -19.04 -2.41 -6.83
C ILE A 492 -19.56 -2.15 -5.41
N GLU A 493 -18.74 -1.58 -4.55
CA GLU A 493 -19.08 -1.30 -3.15
C GLU A 493 -19.50 0.15 -3.00
N VAL A 494 -20.75 0.34 -2.56
CA VAL A 494 -21.28 1.64 -2.19
C VAL A 494 -21.71 1.59 -0.74
N GLN A 495 -21.23 2.53 0.05
CA GLN A 495 -21.48 2.58 1.49
C GLN A 495 -21.81 4.01 1.92
N GLU A 496 -22.75 4.17 2.86
CA GLU A 496 -22.99 5.44 3.53
C GLU A 496 -21.83 5.74 4.50
N VAL A 497 -21.35 6.98 4.51
CA VAL A 497 -20.22 7.42 5.34
C VAL A 497 -20.53 8.75 6.01
N THR A 498 -19.84 9.04 7.11
CA THR A 498 -20.01 10.32 7.81
C THR A 498 -19.17 11.43 7.18
N LYS A 499 -19.62 12.68 7.34
CA LYS A 499 -18.89 13.86 6.85
C LYS A 499 -17.48 13.92 7.43
N GLU A 500 -17.32 13.65 8.71
CA GLU A 500 -16.03 13.73 9.42
C GLU A 500 -15.02 12.77 8.78
N LYS A 501 -15.44 11.56 8.43
CA LYS A 501 -14.60 10.57 7.75
C LYS A 501 -14.21 11.02 6.35
N VAL A 502 -15.16 11.57 5.57
CA VAL A 502 -14.92 12.08 4.22
C VAL A 502 -13.81 13.14 4.22
N PHE A 503 -13.92 14.15 5.08
CA PHE A 503 -12.93 15.24 5.14
C PHE A 503 -11.60 14.78 5.74
N TYR A 504 -11.61 13.88 6.72
CA TYR A 504 -10.39 13.30 7.29
C TYR A 504 -9.54 12.61 6.22
N ASP A 505 -10.17 11.77 5.39
CA ASP A 505 -9.50 11.08 4.29
C ASP A 505 -9.08 12.07 3.20
N ALA A 506 -9.98 12.97 2.80
CA ALA A 506 -9.77 13.91 1.70
C ALA A 506 -8.64 14.91 1.95
N PHE A 507 -8.47 15.37 3.20
CA PHE A 507 -7.39 16.28 3.59
C PHE A 507 -6.01 15.62 3.53
N GLY A 508 -5.91 14.30 3.40
CA GLY A 508 -4.63 13.58 3.35
C GLY A 508 -4.04 13.26 4.71
N LYS A 509 -4.88 13.17 5.76
CA LYS A 509 -4.42 12.77 7.11
C LYS A 509 -3.99 11.30 7.17
N ASN A 510 -4.51 10.46 6.27
CA ASN A 510 -4.00 9.12 6.02
C ASN A 510 -2.92 9.15 4.94
N LYS A 511 -1.72 8.65 5.24
CA LYS A 511 -0.61 8.63 4.28
C LYS A 511 -0.97 7.75 3.06
N GLY A 512 -0.88 8.33 1.86
CA GLY A 512 -1.13 7.65 0.59
C GLY A 512 -2.54 7.81 0.01
N GLU A 513 -3.52 8.15 0.85
CA GLU A 513 -4.93 8.35 0.50
C GLU A 513 -5.30 9.83 0.63
N ASN A 514 -5.61 10.49 -0.49
CA ASN A 514 -5.92 11.91 -0.49
C ASN A 514 -6.80 12.33 -1.66
N ALA A 515 -7.43 13.51 -1.53
CA ALA A 515 -8.21 14.10 -2.60
C ALA A 515 -7.32 14.45 -3.80
N TYR A 516 -7.83 14.15 -4.99
CA TYR A 516 -7.22 14.46 -6.27
C TYR A 516 -8.06 15.49 -7.06
N LEU A 517 -9.39 15.33 -7.07
CA LEU A 517 -10.32 16.26 -7.72
C LEU A 517 -11.44 16.66 -6.76
N LEU A 518 -11.71 17.95 -6.62
CA LEU A 518 -12.82 18.49 -5.85
C LEU A 518 -13.88 19.03 -6.82
N ILE A 519 -15.15 18.68 -6.60
CA ILE A 519 -16.24 19.06 -7.50
C ILE A 519 -17.32 19.77 -6.70
N TYR A 520 -17.50 21.04 -7.05
CA TYR A 520 -18.50 21.91 -6.46
C TYR A 520 -19.62 22.18 -7.45
N ILE A 521 -20.84 22.40 -6.95
CA ILE A 521 -21.97 22.84 -7.77
C ILE A 521 -22.48 24.20 -7.29
N LYS A 522 -23.05 24.97 -8.22
CA LYS A 522 -23.67 26.26 -7.90
C LYS A 522 -24.84 26.06 -6.93
N VAL A 523 -24.97 26.94 -5.94
CA VAL A 523 -26.01 26.83 -4.88
C VAL A 523 -27.44 26.72 -5.44
N ASP A 524 -27.77 27.44 -6.51
CA ASP A 524 -29.09 27.39 -7.15
C ASP A 524 -29.48 25.99 -7.64
N ILE A 525 -28.48 25.15 -7.99
CA ILE A 525 -28.69 23.77 -8.45
C ILE A 525 -28.89 22.86 -7.24
N MET A 526 -28.09 23.05 -6.19
CA MET A 526 -28.22 22.33 -4.92
C MET A 526 -29.62 22.56 -4.30
N GLU A 527 -30.13 23.79 -4.32
CA GLU A 527 -31.47 24.11 -3.81
C GLU A 527 -32.58 23.41 -4.60
N LYS A 528 -32.46 23.32 -5.94
CA LYS A 528 -33.39 22.56 -6.79
C LYS A 528 -33.35 21.07 -6.48
N ASP A 529 -32.15 20.52 -6.31
CA ASP A 529 -31.94 19.12 -5.96
C ASP A 529 -32.45 18.79 -4.55
N LEU A 530 -32.46 19.74 -3.61
CA LEU A 530 -33.01 19.58 -2.26
C LEU A 530 -34.56 19.57 -2.27
N GLN A 531 -35.16 20.44 -3.08
CA GLN A 531 -36.62 20.57 -3.17
C GLN A 531 -37.29 19.40 -3.90
N SER A 532 -36.52 18.69 -4.72
CA SER A 532 -36.99 17.54 -5.49
C SER A 532 -36.45 16.25 -4.90
N GLN A 533 -37.28 15.22 -4.78
CA GLN A 533 -36.81 13.88 -4.42
C GLN A 533 -36.05 13.30 -5.63
N MET A 534 -34.81 13.75 -5.85
CA MET A 534 -34.05 13.44 -7.06
C MET A 534 -33.80 11.94 -7.21
N ARG A 535 -33.33 11.31 -6.13
CA ARG A 535 -32.92 9.90 -6.08
C ARG A 535 -33.33 9.29 -4.75
N THR A 536 -34.12 8.22 -4.80
CA THR A 536 -34.55 7.47 -3.60
C THR A 536 -33.85 6.12 -3.44
N TYR A 537 -33.16 5.67 -4.50
CA TYR A 537 -32.39 4.42 -4.54
C TYR A 537 -33.20 3.17 -4.16
N ARG A 538 -34.49 3.18 -4.50
CA ARG A 538 -35.40 2.09 -4.16
C ARG A 538 -35.27 0.91 -5.11
N THR A 539 -35.38 -0.30 -4.56
CA THR A 539 -35.45 -1.56 -5.32
C THR A 539 -36.88 -1.85 -5.79
N SER A 540 -37.03 -2.75 -6.75
CA SER A 540 -38.33 -3.12 -7.34
C SER A 540 -39.34 -3.67 -6.33
N SER A 541 -38.86 -4.22 -5.22
CA SER A 541 -39.69 -4.69 -4.09
C SER A 541 -40.35 -3.58 -3.27
N SER A 542 -39.95 -2.32 -3.45
CA SER A 542 -40.46 -1.19 -2.67
C SER A 542 -41.69 -0.52 -3.31
N PHE A 543 -42.66 -0.11 -2.48
CA PHE A 543 -43.92 0.52 -2.92
C PHE A 543 -43.76 1.80 -3.78
N GLN A 544 -42.62 2.51 -3.68
CA GLN A 544 -42.35 3.73 -4.44
C GLN A 544 -41.19 3.59 -5.45
N TYR A 545 -40.97 2.38 -5.95
CA TYR A 545 -39.96 2.12 -6.97
C TYR A 545 -40.17 3.01 -8.22
N LEU A 546 -39.10 3.71 -8.65
CA LEU A 546 -39.09 4.64 -9.80
C LEU A 546 -40.13 5.78 -9.75
N GLN A 547 -40.56 6.17 -8.55
CA GLN A 547 -41.45 7.33 -8.33
C GLN A 547 -40.67 8.64 -8.07
N ASP A 548 -39.34 8.61 -8.12
CA ASP A 548 -38.47 9.78 -7.99
C ASP A 548 -38.21 10.48 -9.34
N THR A 549 -37.54 11.63 -9.30
CA THR A 549 -37.26 12.43 -10.50
C THR A 549 -36.46 11.63 -11.54
N TYR A 550 -35.47 10.85 -11.11
CA TYR A 550 -34.66 10.03 -12.02
C TYR A 550 -35.49 8.92 -12.68
N GLY A 551 -36.40 8.29 -11.93
CA GLY A 551 -37.38 7.37 -12.49
C GLY A 551 -38.22 8.01 -13.59
N SER A 552 -38.63 9.28 -13.44
CA SER A 552 -39.43 9.99 -14.46
C SER A 552 -38.70 10.18 -15.80
N PHE A 553 -37.37 10.08 -15.84
CA PHE A 553 -36.58 10.18 -17.07
C PHE A 553 -36.65 8.90 -17.93
N LEU A 554 -37.06 7.78 -17.35
CA LEU A 554 -37.15 6.49 -18.05
C LEU A 554 -38.40 6.42 -18.93
N ASN A 555 -38.21 6.08 -20.21
CA ASN A 555 -39.32 5.78 -21.12
C ASN A 555 -39.90 4.37 -20.88
N ASN A 556 -41.06 4.08 -21.46
CA ASN A 556 -41.75 2.79 -21.26
C ASN A 556 -40.90 1.58 -21.66
N LYS A 557 -40.17 1.67 -22.78
CA LYS A 557 -39.30 0.59 -23.27
C LYS A 557 -38.17 0.28 -22.27
N GLN A 558 -37.51 1.31 -21.76
CA GLN A 558 -36.45 1.17 -20.74
C GLN A 558 -36.99 0.57 -19.44
N ARG A 559 -38.19 0.96 -19.01
CA ARG A 559 -38.85 0.38 -17.82
C ARG A 559 -39.18 -1.10 -18.00
N GLU A 560 -39.64 -1.50 -19.18
CA GLU A 560 -39.91 -2.91 -19.50
C GLU A 560 -38.63 -3.76 -19.53
N GLU A 561 -37.55 -3.25 -20.13
CA GLU A 561 -36.25 -3.92 -20.15
C GLU A 561 -35.69 -4.11 -18.73
N LEU A 562 -35.79 -3.07 -17.90
CA LEU A 562 -35.36 -3.10 -16.50
C LEU A 562 -36.18 -4.10 -15.67
N ALA A 563 -37.50 -4.16 -15.88
CA ALA A 563 -38.36 -5.12 -15.21
C ALA A 563 -38.01 -6.58 -15.59
N LYS A 564 -37.67 -6.83 -16.86
CA LYS A 564 -37.20 -8.15 -17.32
C LYS A 564 -35.88 -8.54 -16.64
N GLU A 565 -34.92 -7.61 -16.56
CA GLU A 565 -33.63 -7.84 -15.90
C GLU A 565 -33.80 -8.15 -14.40
N ASN A 566 -34.64 -7.38 -13.70
CA ASN A 566 -34.90 -7.58 -12.27
C ASN A 566 -35.62 -8.91 -12.01
N LEU A 567 -36.59 -9.29 -12.85
CA LEU A 567 -37.26 -10.59 -12.76
C LEU A 567 -36.29 -11.75 -13.01
N GLN A 568 -35.36 -11.60 -13.97
CA GLN A 568 -34.33 -12.60 -14.25
C GLN A 568 -33.41 -12.81 -13.05
N LEU A 569 -32.96 -11.71 -12.41
CA LEU A 569 -32.17 -11.78 -11.18
C LEU A 569 -32.91 -12.53 -10.07
N GLN A 570 -34.21 -12.25 -9.88
CA GLN A 570 -35.03 -12.95 -8.88
C GLN A 570 -35.16 -14.46 -9.18
N LYS A 571 -35.30 -14.84 -10.45
CA LYS A 571 -35.31 -16.25 -10.87
C LYS A 571 -33.98 -16.94 -10.61
N GLU A 572 -32.86 -16.29 -10.94
CA GLU A 572 -31.51 -16.81 -10.66
C GLU A 572 -31.30 -17.04 -9.16
N ILE A 573 -31.74 -16.10 -8.32
CA ILE A 573 -31.70 -16.25 -6.86
C ILE A 573 -32.55 -17.42 -6.39
N GLY A 574 -33.79 -17.53 -6.89
CA GLY A 574 -34.72 -18.59 -6.49
C GLY A 574 -34.28 -20.00 -6.89
N GLN A 575 -33.53 -20.17 -7.98
CA GLN A 575 -33.03 -21.47 -8.45
C GLN A 575 -31.76 -21.95 -7.71
N ILE A 576 -30.95 -21.04 -7.18
CA ILE A 576 -29.61 -21.35 -6.63
C ILE A 576 -29.64 -21.73 -5.13
N GLN A 577 -30.62 -21.26 -4.35
CA GLN A 577 -30.60 -21.44 -2.88
C GLN A 577 -30.75 -22.88 -2.37
N PRO A 578 -31.58 -23.77 -2.97
CA PRO A 578 -31.70 -25.14 -2.47
C PRO A 578 -30.65 -26.11 -3.05
N SER A 579 -30.12 -25.88 -4.25
CA SER A 579 -29.19 -26.84 -4.91
C SER A 579 -27.75 -26.73 -4.46
N LEU A 580 -27.30 -25.51 -4.09
CA LEU A 580 -25.90 -25.27 -3.73
C LEU A 580 -25.52 -25.91 -2.38
N ILE A 581 -26.39 -25.79 -1.35
CA ILE A 581 -26.11 -26.40 -0.04
C ILE A 581 -26.05 -27.92 -0.17
N ASP A 582 -27.00 -28.54 -0.86
CA ASP A 582 -27.02 -30.00 -1.01
C ASP A 582 -25.79 -30.49 -1.79
N GLN A 583 -25.35 -29.76 -2.83
CA GLN A 583 -24.09 -30.07 -3.54
C GLN A 583 -22.84 -29.88 -2.66
N ILE A 584 -22.79 -28.84 -1.83
CA ILE A 584 -21.69 -28.64 -0.87
C ILE A 584 -21.67 -29.78 0.15
N MET A 585 -22.82 -30.20 0.66
CA MET A 585 -22.93 -31.28 1.63
C MET A 585 -22.56 -32.65 1.05
N GLU A 586 -22.96 -32.92 -0.19
CA GLU A 586 -22.56 -34.13 -0.93
C GLU A 586 -21.05 -34.16 -1.13
N SER A 587 -20.47 -33.06 -1.64
CA SER A 587 -19.02 -32.89 -1.82
C SER A 587 -18.26 -33.00 -0.49
N TYR A 588 -18.73 -32.34 0.57
CA TYR A 588 -18.16 -32.45 1.91
C TYR A 588 -18.11 -33.90 2.39
N SER A 589 -19.22 -34.63 2.23
CA SER A 589 -19.33 -36.02 2.70
C SER A 589 -18.38 -36.94 1.95
N GLU A 590 -18.30 -36.81 0.63
CA GLU A 590 -17.35 -37.56 -0.21
C GLU A 590 -15.90 -37.28 0.21
N GLN A 591 -15.54 -35.99 0.27
CA GLN A 591 -14.20 -35.53 0.63
C GLN A 591 -13.78 -35.99 2.04
N PHE A 592 -14.66 -35.81 3.03
CA PHE A 592 -14.39 -36.19 4.42
C PHE A 592 -14.22 -37.71 4.57
N ASN A 593 -15.01 -38.52 3.85
CA ASN A 593 -14.86 -39.97 3.85
C ASN A 593 -13.52 -40.42 3.24
N ILE A 594 -13.12 -39.82 2.11
CA ILE A 594 -11.84 -40.12 1.46
C ILE A 594 -10.67 -39.79 2.38
N ILE A 595 -10.67 -38.60 2.99
CA ILE A 595 -9.64 -38.17 3.93
C ILE A 595 -9.52 -39.18 5.09
N ASN A 596 -10.63 -39.57 5.71
CA ASN A 596 -10.61 -40.52 6.82
C ASN A 596 -10.08 -41.91 6.41
N GLN A 597 -10.50 -42.41 5.24
CA GLN A 597 -10.00 -43.69 4.72
C GLN A 597 -8.49 -43.65 4.45
N GLN A 598 -8.01 -42.58 3.81
CA GLN A 598 -6.59 -42.39 3.53
C GLN A 598 -5.78 -42.25 4.82
N TYR A 599 -6.25 -41.45 5.78
CA TYR A 599 -5.62 -41.30 7.08
C TYR A 599 -5.48 -42.64 7.81
N MET A 600 -6.52 -43.47 7.83
CA MET A 600 -6.47 -44.79 8.47
C MET A 600 -5.47 -45.73 7.80
N ASN A 601 -5.45 -45.77 6.46
CA ASN A 601 -4.51 -46.59 5.70
C ASN A 601 -3.05 -46.21 5.99
N ILE A 602 -2.78 -44.90 5.98
CA ILE A 602 -1.45 -44.34 6.20
C ILE A 602 -1.02 -44.50 7.66
N SER A 603 -1.90 -44.20 8.62
CA SER A 603 -1.63 -44.36 10.06
C SER A 603 -1.28 -45.79 10.43
N ASN A 604 -1.96 -46.79 9.87
CA ASN A 604 -1.65 -48.21 10.09
C ASN A 604 -0.26 -48.59 9.55
N PHE A 605 0.12 -48.08 8.37
CA PHE A 605 1.47 -48.27 7.83
C PHE A 605 2.53 -47.56 8.68
N TRP A 606 2.22 -46.42 9.28
CA TRP A 606 3.16 -45.59 10.02
C TRP A 606 3.37 -45.99 11.48
N GLN A 607 2.50 -46.83 12.04
CA GLN A 607 2.69 -47.39 13.38
C GLN A 607 3.99 -48.23 13.50
N THR A 608 4.55 -48.71 12.39
CA THR A 608 5.78 -49.51 12.37
C THR A 608 7.05 -48.67 12.24
N VAL A 609 6.96 -47.34 12.04
CA VAL A 609 8.11 -46.43 11.90
C VAL A 609 8.45 -45.83 13.26
N GLU A 610 9.71 -45.93 13.67
CA GLU A 610 10.18 -45.50 15.01
C GLU A 610 10.02 -43.98 15.22
N LEU A 611 10.21 -43.19 14.17
CA LEU A 611 9.91 -41.76 14.14
C LEU A 611 8.62 -41.55 13.36
N LYS A 612 7.57 -41.05 14.00
CA LYS A 612 6.27 -40.79 13.36
C LYS A 612 6.25 -39.39 12.71
N PRO A 613 6.43 -39.24 11.38
CA PRO A 613 6.25 -37.94 10.74
C PRO A 613 4.77 -37.54 10.70
N LEU A 614 4.51 -36.24 10.54
CA LEU A 614 3.15 -35.74 10.27
C LEU A 614 2.78 -36.01 8.81
N ILE A 615 1.50 -36.27 8.55
CA ILE A 615 1.03 -36.54 7.18
C ILE A 615 0.98 -35.24 6.39
N MET A 616 1.72 -35.14 5.29
CA MET A 616 1.88 -33.90 4.52
C MET A 616 1.00 -33.85 3.27
N MET A 617 0.43 -34.99 2.87
CA MET A 617 -0.32 -35.20 1.63
C MET A 617 -1.30 -34.06 1.29
N ASN A 618 -2.02 -33.53 2.28
CA ASN A 618 -2.82 -32.31 2.17
C ASN A 618 -3.05 -31.67 3.55
N PHE A 619 -3.53 -30.42 3.56
CA PHE A 619 -3.75 -29.67 4.79
C PHE A 619 -4.78 -30.33 5.74
N PRO A 620 -5.93 -30.87 5.29
CA PRO A 620 -6.83 -31.63 6.16
C PRO A 620 -6.17 -32.83 6.86
N MET A 621 -5.35 -33.60 6.14
CA MET A 621 -4.64 -34.75 6.71
C MET A 621 -3.54 -34.34 7.68
N TYR A 622 -2.90 -33.20 7.44
CA TYR A 622 -1.98 -32.60 8.40
C TYR A 622 -2.71 -32.28 9.72
N ILE A 623 -3.87 -31.62 9.64
CA ILE A 623 -4.71 -31.32 10.83
C ILE A 623 -5.12 -32.62 11.54
N MET A 624 -5.53 -33.64 10.80
CA MET A 624 -5.86 -34.95 11.39
C MET A 624 -4.66 -35.61 12.09
N SER A 625 -3.46 -35.53 11.51
CA SER A 625 -2.25 -36.08 12.13
C SER A 625 -1.89 -35.36 13.43
N LYS A 626 -2.09 -34.04 13.50
CA LYS A 626 -1.95 -33.24 14.73
C LYS A 626 -3.05 -33.57 15.76
N MET A 627 -4.28 -33.76 15.29
CA MET A 627 -5.42 -34.15 16.14
C MET A 627 -5.17 -35.51 16.81
N ALA A 628 -4.59 -36.50 16.13
CA ALA A 628 -4.26 -37.77 16.76
C ALA A 628 -3.17 -37.68 17.85
N LEU A 629 -2.34 -36.64 17.82
CA LEU A 629 -1.28 -36.37 18.80
C LEU A 629 -1.77 -35.49 19.96
N SER A 630 -3.00 -34.97 19.91
CA SER A 630 -3.52 -33.99 20.87
C SER A 630 -4.96 -34.31 21.26
N THR A 631 -5.30 -34.20 22.54
CA THR A 631 -6.68 -34.39 23.03
C THR A 631 -7.56 -33.13 22.87
N ASN A 632 -7.10 -32.11 22.15
CA ASN A 632 -7.81 -30.83 22.02
C ASN A 632 -8.94 -30.90 20.97
N GLY A 633 -10.18 -30.67 21.41
CA GLY A 633 -11.37 -30.62 20.54
C GLY A 633 -11.40 -29.47 19.53
N TYR A 634 -10.44 -28.52 19.59
CA TYR A 634 -10.34 -27.42 18.62
C TYR A 634 -10.11 -27.90 17.19
N TYR A 635 -9.31 -28.96 17.01
CA TYR A 635 -8.92 -29.44 15.69
C TYR A 635 -10.06 -30.08 14.92
N GLU A 636 -11.02 -30.68 15.60
CA GLU A 636 -12.19 -31.30 14.96
C GLU A 636 -13.06 -30.24 14.25
N ASN A 637 -13.38 -29.14 14.93
CA ASN A 637 -14.19 -28.08 14.35
C ASN A 637 -13.44 -27.32 13.24
N ILE A 638 -12.13 -27.11 13.41
CA ILE A 638 -11.25 -26.52 12.37
C ILE A 638 -11.23 -27.41 11.12
N LEU A 639 -11.05 -28.73 11.28
CA LEU A 639 -11.05 -29.69 10.18
C LEU A 639 -12.36 -29.67 9.39
N LYS A 640 -13.51 -29.66 10.09
CA LYS A 640 -14.82 -29.57 9.45
C LYS A 640 -14.92 -28.34 8.54
N TRP A 641 -14.56 -27.16 9.05
CA TRP A 641 -14.58 -25.92 8.27
C TRP A 641 -13.60 -25.91 7.09
N VAL A 642 -12.39 -26.48 7.26
CA VAL A 642 -11.41 -26.60 6.17
C VAL A 642 -11.94 -27.47 5.02
N VAL A 643 -12.63 -28.57 5.34
CA VAL A 643 -13.23 -29.45 4.32
C VAL A 643 -14.47 -28.80 3.68
N ILE A 644 -15.27 -28.04 4.44
CA ILE A 644 -16.40 -27.27 3.90
C ILE A 644 -15.90 -26.19 2.91
N GLU A 645 -14.83 -25.47 3.26
CA GLU A 645 -14.20 -24.49 2.37
C GLU A 645 -13.79 -25.14 1.05
N SER A 646 -13.11 -26.30 1.09
CA SER A 646 -12.76 -27.08 -0.10
C SER A 646 -13.97 -27.51 -0.93
N ALA A 647 -15.00 -28.08 -0.28
CA ALA A 647 -16.23 -28.50 -0.93
C ALA A 647 -16.94 -27.32 -1.62
N PHE A 648 -16.94 -26.15 -0.99
CA PHE A 648 -17.46 -24.90 -1.56
C PHE A 648 -16.72 -24.48 -2.83
N VAL A 649 -15.38 -24.56 -2.85
CA VAL A 649 -14.57 -24.27 -4.04
C VAL A 649 -14.88 -25.22 -5.19
N GLN A 650 -15.07 -26.51 -4.91
CA GLN A 650 -15.31 -27.52 -5.95
C GLN A 650 -16.66 -27.33 -6.67
N VAL A 651 -17.70 -26.96 -5.93
CA VAL A 651 -19.07 -26.79 -6.45
C VAL A 651 -19.25 -25.47 -7.21
N ASN A 652 -18.33 -24.51 -7.04
CA ASN A 652 -18.43 -23.19 -7.64
C ASN A 652 -17.62 -23.06 -8.95
N PRO A 653 -18.26 -22.82 -10.12
CA PRO A 653 -17.61 -22.91 -11.44
C PRO A 653 -16.73 -21.71 -11.84
N ASP A 654 -16.74 -20.58 -11.13
CA ASP A 654 -15.90 -19.41 -11.43
C ASP A 654 -14.44 -19.60 -10.94
N LYS A 655 -13.76 -20.60 -11.50
CA LYS A 655 -12.38 -21.01 -11.20
C LYS A 655 -11.31 -20.13 -11.85
N SER A 656 -11.45 -18.80 -11.82
CA SER A 656 -10.40 -17.90 -12.32
C SER A 656 -9.81 -17.02 -11.22
N GLY A 657 -9.07 -17.65 -10.30
CA GLY A 657 -8.20 -16.97 -9.35
C GLY A 657 -7.08 -17.92 -8.96
N GLY A 658 -5.84 -17.57 -9.30
CA GLY A 658 -4.66 -18.42 -9.11
C GLY A 658 -4.43 -18.88 -7.66
N GLN A 659 -3.55 -19.87 -7.54
CA GLN A 659 -3.04 -20.45 -6.29
C GLN A 659 -2.99 -19.41 -5.15
N GLY A 660 -3.65 -19.70 -4.03
CA GLY A 660 -3.51 -18.92 -2.79
C GLY A 660 -4.57 -17.86 -2.45
N LYS A 661 -5.77 -17.84 -3.06
CA LYS A 661 -6.83 -16.87 -2.68
C LYS A 661 -7.73 -17.40 -1.55
N ASN A 662 -7.86 -16.61 -0.46
CA ASN A 662 -8.84 -16.83 0.61
C ASN A 662 -10.27 -16.66 0.06
N ILE A 663 -10.99 -17.76 -0.14
CA ILE A 663 -12.41 -17.73 -0.47
C ILE A 663 -13.19 -17.66 0.84
N GLN A 664 -13.80 -16.51 1.16
CA GLN A 664 -14.65 -16.38 2.34
C GLN A 664 -16.11 -16.69 2.01
N MET A 665 -16.68 -17.67 2.70
CA MET A 665 -18.12 -17.93 2.70
C MET A 665 -18.85 -16.83 3.48
N SER A 666 -19.98 -16.34 2.94
CA SER A 666 -20.82 -15.37 3.66
C SER A 666 -21.38 -15.93 4.98
N ASN A 667 -21.64 -15.06 5.95
CA ASN A 667 -22.24 -15.45 7.24
C ASN A 667 -23.58 -16.19 7.08
N ASP A 668 -24.40 -15.79 6.10
CA ASP A 668 -25.69 -16.44 5.84
C ASP A 668 -25.53 -17.87 5.33
N LEU A 669 -24.56 -18.08 4.42
CA LEU A 669 -24.21 -19.41 3.93
C LEU A 669 -23.67 -20.30 5.06
N GLN A 670 -22.80 -19.75 5.91
CA GLN A 670 -22.27 -20.45 7.07
C GLN A 670 -23.42 -20.89 8.01
N MET A 671 -24.38 -20.00 8.29
CA MET A 671 -25.55 -20.35 9.11
C MET A 671 -26.43 -21.43 8.47
N GLN A 672 -26.65 -21.39 7.16
CA GLN A 672 -27.44 -22.40 6.45
C GLN A 672 -26.75 -23.77 6.47
N ILE A 673 -25.44 -23.82 6.23
CA ILE A 673 -24.63 -25.04 6.35
C ILE A 673 -24.73 -25.57 7.79
N MET A 674 -24.55 -24.73 8.80
CA MET A 674 -24.69 -25.13 10.21
C MET A 674 -26.06 -25.71 10.53
N ASN A 675 -27.15 -25.14 9.99
CA ASN A 675 -28.49 -25.69 10.18
C ASN A 675 -28.64 -27.07 9.53
N LYS A 676 -28.07 -27.28 8.34
CA LYS A 676 -28.06 -28.60 7.68
C LYS A 676 -27.26 -29.64 8.47
N PHE A 677 -26.12 -29.25 9.05
CA PHE A 677 -25.34 -30.09 9.96
C PHE A 677 -26.12 -30.45 11.24
N LYS A 678 -26.92 -29.51 11.79
CA LYS A 678 -27.83 -29.80 12.90
C LYS A 678 -28.94 -30.78 12.52
N GLU A 679 -29.54 -30.65 11.34
CA GLU A 679 -30.55 -31.61 10.83
C GLU A 679 -29.98 -33.04 10.73
N LEU A 680 -28.70 -33.16 10.40
CA LEU A 680 -27.99 -34.45 10.28
C LEU A 680 -27.42 -34.97 11.61
N ASN A 681 -27.76 -34.35 12.75
CA ASN A 681 -27.23 -34.69 14.09
C ASN A 681 -25.68 -34.65 14.19
N PHE A 682 -25.04 -33.80 13.40
CA PHE A 682 -23.59 -33.63 13.41
C PHE A 682 -23.24 -32.17 13.71
N PRO A 683 -22.98 -31.78 14.97
CA PRO A 683 -22.86 -30.38 15.35
C PRO A 683 -21.64 -29.71 14.70
N LEU A 684 -21.88 -28.53 14.11
CA LEU A 684 -20.90 -27.61 13.56
C LEU A 684 -21.06 -26.26 14.26
N GLU A 685 -19.97 -25.74 14.83
CA GLU A 685 -19.93 -24.44 15.51
C GLU A 685 -19.09 -23.45 14.71
N LEU A 686 -19.42 -22.16 14.76
CA LEU A 686 -18.55 -21.12 14.18
C LEU A 686 -17.18 -21.16 14.86
N LEU A 687 -16.12 -20.89 14.09
CA LEU A 687 -14.78 -20.80 14.65
C LEU A 687 -14.68 -19.58 15.58
N SER A 688 -14.38 -19.83 16.84
CA SER A 688 -14.03 -18.79 17.81
C SER A 688 -12.72 -18.07 17.40
N GLN A 689 -12.47 -16.87 17.92
CA GLN A 689 -11.23 -16.13 17.64
C GLN A 689 -9.96 -16.95 17.98
N THR A 690 -10.01 -17.76 19.03
CA THR A 690 -8.94 -18.68 19.39
C THR A 690 -8.75 -19.78 18.35
N GLN A 691 -9.83 -20.37 17.84
CA GLN A 691 -9.77 -21.36 16.76
C GLN A 691 -9.33 -20.75 15.42
N LEU A 692 -9.69 -19.51 15.12
CA LEU A 692 -9.20 -18.78 13.94
C LEU A 692 -7.68 -18.55 14.02
N ASN A 693 -7.19 -18.10 15.18
CA ASN A 693 -5.75 -17.94 15.41
C ASN A 693 -5.03 -19.29 15.32
N GLU A 694 -5.61 -20.36 15.86
CA GLU A 694 -5.04 -21.71 15.78
C GLU A 694 -5.06 -22.25 14.34
N LYS A 695 -6.12 -22.01 13.56
CA LYS A 695 -6.18 -22.34 12.12
C LYS A 695 -5.04 -21.66 11.35
N GLN A 696 -4.81 -20.37 11.59
CA GLN A 696 -3.71 -19.62 10.96
C GLN A 696 -2.34 -20.16 11.38
N LYS A 697 -2.18 -20.53 12.64
CA LYS A 697 -0.95 -21.14 13.14
C LYS A 697 -0.68 -22.50 12.50
N LEU A 698 -1.68 -23.39 12.44
CA LEU A 698 -1.58 -24.69 11.76
C LEU A 698 -1.21 -24.54 10.29
N LEU A 699 -1.75 -23.51 9.63
CA LEU A 699 -1.44 -23.19 8.24
C LEU A 699 0.03 -22.81 8.04
N GLN A 700 0.55 -21.93 8.89
CA GLN A 700 1.96 -21.54 8.88
C GLN A 700 2.87 -22.74 9.18
N GLU A 701 2.49 -23.57 10.15
CA GLU A 701 3.22 -24.80 10.48
C GLU A 701 3.23 -25.79 9.31
N TYR A 702 2.10 -26.01 8.64
CA TYR A 702 2.01 -26.88 7.46
C TYR A 702 2.92 -26.41 6.33
N SER A 703 2.89 -25.11 6.00
CA SER A 703 3.77 -24.54 4.97
C SER A 703 5.25 -24.67 5.33
N SER A 704 5.61 -24.41 6.60
CA SER A 704 6.98 -24.57 7.08
C SER A 704 7.43 -26.03 6.96
N TYR A 705 6.56 -26.97 7.32
CA TYR A 705 6.83 -28.40 7.29
C TYR A 705 7.08 -28.92 5.86
N ILE A 706 6.29 -28.51 4.86
CA ILE A 706 6.51 -28.83 3.44
C ILE A 706 7.87 -28.28 2.96
N GLN A 707 8.22 -27.07 3.39
CA GLN A 707 9.50 -26.46 3.02
C GLN A 707 10.69 -27.23 3.60
N MET A 708 10.60 -27.70 4.85
CA MET A 708 11.62 -28.54 5.45
C MET A 708 11.70 -29.93 4.79
N ALA A 709 10.55 -30.53 4.48
CA ALA A 709 10.47 -31.83 3.79
C ALA A 709 11.08 -31.78 2.40
N SER A 710 10.79 -30.74 1.62
CA SER A 710 11.38 -30.53 0.30
C SER A 710 12.90 -30.33 0.36
N LEU A 711 13.41 -29.55 1.31
CA LEU A 711 14.87 -29.42 1.50
C LEU A 711 15.51 -30.73 1.93
N ALA A 712 14.86 -31.48 2.83
CA ALA A 712 15.38 -32.77 3.28
C ALA A 712 15.42 -33.79 2.13
N SER A 713 14.39 -33.85 1.30
CA SER A 713 14.34 -34.71 0.10
C SER A 713 15.50 -34.38 -0.87
N ILE A 714 15.67 -33.11 -1.23
CA ILE A 714 16.78 -32.67 -2.10
C ILE A 714 18.13 -32.93 -1.43
N LEU A 715 18.24 -32.78 -0.11
CA LEU A 715 19.46 -33.09 0.64
C LEU A 715 19.82 -34.57 0.53
N PHE A 716 18.86 -35.49 0.68
CA PHE A 716 19.15 -36.91 0.51
C PHE A 716 19.63 -37.22 -0.91
N ASP A 717 18.97 -36.68 -1.93
CA ASP A 717 19.33 -36.92 -3.34
C ASP A 717 20.72 -36.35 -3.68
N THR A 718 21.07 -35.18 -3.13
CA THR A 718 22.40 -34.58 -3.29
C THR A 718 23.50 -35.35 -2.58
N VAL A 719 23.22 -35.94 -1.42
CA VAL A 719 24.15 -36.85 -0.71
C VAL A 719 24.32 -38.16 -1.48
N ILE A 720 23.23 -38.76 -1.97
CA ILE A 720 23.26 -40.00 -2.75
C ILE A 720 24.03 -39.79 -4.06
N SER A 721 23.89 -38.64 -4.71
CA SER A 721 24.65 -38.29 -5.91
C SER A 721 26.08 -37.81 -5.63
N GLU A 722 26.52 -37.80 -4.37
CA GLU A 722 27.87 -37.38 -3.94
C GLU A 722 28.21 -35.92 -4.27
N ASN A 723 27.20 -35.07 -4.48
CA ASN A 723 27.39 -33.62 -4.60
C ASN A 723 27.43 -32.95 -3.22
N PHE A 724 28.57 -33.11 -2.54
CA PHE A 724 28.74 -32.65 -1.16
C PHE A 724 28.74 -31.13 -1.00
N THR A 725 29.13 -30.38 -2.03
CA THR A 725 29.08 -28.92 -2.04
C THR A 725 27.64 -28.41 -1.88
N SER A 726 26.73 -28.93 -2.70
CA SER A 726 25.30 -28.60 -2.57
C SER A 726 24.71 -29.17 -1.28
N ALA A 727 25.07 -30.40 -0.89
CA ALA A 727 24.56 -31.04 0.31
C ALA A 727 24.87 -30.24 1.60
N LEU A 728 26.08 -29.71 1.76
CA LEU A 728 26.44 -28.92 2.94
C LEU A 728 25.68 -27.58 3.03
N SER A 729 25.46 -26.92 1.88
CA SER A 729 24.66 -25.69 1.80
C SER A 729 23.18 -25.95 2.11
N ILE A 730 22.59 -27.01 1.54
CA ILE A 730 21.19 -27.40 1.82
C ILE A 730 21.03 -27.81 3.28
N LEU A 731 21.97 -28.60 3.84
CA LEU A 731 21.94 -29.01 5.25
C LEU A 731 21.97 -27.79 6.18
N HIS A 732 22.78 -26.78 5.87
CA HIS A 732 22.82 -25.53 6.65
C HIS A 732 21.49 -24.77 6.59
N GLN A 733 20.88 -24.67 5.41
CA GLN A 733 19.56 -24.04 5.25
C GLN A 733 18.45 -24.81 5.99
N LEU A 734 18.45 -26.14 5.90
CA LEU A 734 17.50 -26.99 6.63
C LEU A 734 17.67 -26.82 8.14
N GLN A 735 18.91 -26.83 8.64
CA GLN A 735 19.20 -26.61 10.06
C GLN A 735 18.68 -25.26 10.55
N THR A 736 18.91 -24.18 9.80
CA THR A 736 18.46 -22.83 10.16
C THR A 736 16.93 -22.79 10.30
N ARG A 737 16.20 -23.41 9.36
CA ARG A 737 14.73 -23.49 9.43
C ARG A 737 14.21 -24.38 10.56
N VAL A 738 14.92 -25.46 10.88
CA VAL A 738 14.58 -26.33 12.02
C VAL A 738 14.82 -25.62 13.35
N GLU A 739 15.83 -24.74 13.45
CA GLU A 739 16.08 -23.92 14.64
C GLU A 739 15.03 -22.81 14.82
N GLU A 740 14.58 -22.22 13.72
CA GLU A 740 13.48 -21.23 13.72
C GLU A 740 12.13 -21.89 14.06
N SER A 741 11.95 -23.16 13.72
CA SER A 741 10.72 -23.93 13.99
C SER A 741 10.87 -24.87 15.19
N ASN A 742 10.54 -24.39 16.38
CA ASN A 742 10.60 -25.15 17.65
C ASN A 742 9.70 -26.41 17.74
N GLN A 743 9.11 -26.90 16.65
CA GLN A 743 7.98 -27.82 16.66
C GLN A 743 8.19 -29.17 15.96
N HIS A 744 9.36 -29.46 15.38
CA HIS A 744 9.52 -30.63 14.50
C HIS A 744 10.71 -31.53 14.86
N ILE A 745 10.49 -32.41 15.84
CA ILE A 745 11.48 -33.38 16.35
C ILE A 745 12.07 -34.25 15.23
N TYR A 746 11.26 -34.64 14.25
CA TYR A 746 11.67 -35.45 13.10
C TYR A 746 12.82 -34.81 12.30
N PHE A 747 12.64 -33.58 11.82
CA PHE A 747 13.68 -32.89 11.05
C PHE A 747 14.90 -32.53 11.90
N LYS A 748 14.71 -32.26 13.20
CA LYS A 748 15.81 -32.06 14.14
C LYS A 748 16.69 -33.31 14.25
N GLN A 749 16.10 -34.49 14.28
CA GLN A 749 16.84 -35.76 14.27
C GLN A 749 17.52 -36.02 12.93
N ILE A 750 16.87 -35.73 11.79
CA ILE A 750 17.49 -35.84 10.45
C ILE A 750 18.72 -34.94 10.36
N VAL A 751 18.58 -33.66 10.70
CA VAL A 751 19.70 -32.69 10.67
C VAL A 751 20.83 -33.17 11.58
N SER A 752 20.52 -33.57 12.81
CA SER A 752 21.53 -34.06 13.76
C SER A 752 22.27 -35.30 13.25
N TYR A 753 21.54 -36.22 12.60
CA TYR A 753 22.12 -37.44 12.04
C TYR A 753 23.03 -37.13 10.84
N LEU A 754 22.54 -36.35 9.86
CA LEU A 754 23.27 -36.02 8.63
C LEU A 754 24.47 -35.10 8.89
N GLN A 755 24.37 -34.19 9.86
CA GLN A 755 25.49 -33.33 10.29
C GLN A 755 26.70 -34.14 10.77
N ARG A 756 26.48 -35.34 11.34
CA ARG A 756 27.56 -36.25 11.74
C ARG A 756 27.98 -37.18 10.60
N LEU A 757 27.02 -37.68 9.83
CA LEU A 757 27.28 -38.69 8.81
C LEU A 757 27.98 -38.14 7.56
N ILE A 758 27.56 -36.97 7.04
CA ILE A 758 28.13 -36.38 5.80
C ILE A 758 29.65 -36.17 5.92
N PRO A 759 30.18 -35.60 7.02
CA PRO A 759 31.63 -35.50 7.21
C PRO A 759 32.36 -36.86 7.20
N ILE A 760 31.79 -37.90 7.82
CA ILE A 760 32.38 -39.25 7.83
C ILE A 760 32.44 -39.81 6.41
N ILE A 761 31.41 -39.58 5.60
CA ILE A 761 31.39 -40.01 4.19
C ILE A 761 32.48 -39.27 3.39
N ILE A 762 32.56 -37.94 3.49
CA ILE A 762 33.52 -37.12 2.73
C ILE A 762 34.96 -37.47 3.10
N ILE A 763 35.28 -37.61 4.39
CA ILE A 763 36.64 -37.91 4.83
C ILE A 763 36.96 -39.38 4.60
N GLY A 764 36.02 -40.27 4.94
CA GLY A 764 36.23 -41.71 4.85
C GLY A 764 36.44 -42.23 3.42
N LYS A 765 35.91 -41.57 2.38
CA LYS A 765 36.22 -41.92 0.98
C LYS A 765 37.65 -41.56 0.57
N MET A 766 38.30 -40.64 1.28
CA MET A 766 39.65 -40.15 0.97
C MET A 766 40.75 -40.87 1.78
N ILE A 767 40.39 -41.71 2.75
CA ILE A 767 41.35 -42.46 3.59
C ILE A 767 42.08 -43.57 2.81
N PRO A 768 41.41 -44.40 1.97
CA PRO A 768 42.09 -45.45 1.23
C PRO A 768 43.14 -44.89 0.26
N VAL A 769 44.30 -45.54 0.17
CA VAL A 769 45.42 -45.10 -0.69
C VAL A 769 45.05 -45.15 -2.18
N GLN A 770 44.10 -45.99 -2.57
CA GLN A 770 43.69 -46.17 -3.96
C GLN A 770 42.74 -45.07 -4.48
N GLU A 771 42.20 -44.22 -3.61
CA GLU A 771 41.22 -43.19 -3.96
C GLU A 771 41.87 -41.78 -3.95
N PRO A 772 41.57 -40.89 -4.92
CA PRO A 772 42.15 -39.55 -4.96
C PRO A 772 41.55 -38.62 -3.89
N VAL A 773 42.37 -37.73 -3.33
CA VAL A 773 41.92 -36.71 -2.38
C VAL A 773 41.32 -35.52 -3.12
N ASN A 774 40.04 -35.19 -2.85
CA ASN A 774 39.39 -34.00 -3.38
C ASN A 774 39.61 -32.80 -2.45
N LEU A 775 40.58 -31.95 -2.79
CA LEU A 775 40.95 -30.78 -1.98
C LEU A 775 39.80 -29.77 -1.82
N GLN A 776 38.94 -29.61 -2.84
CA GLN A 776 37.81 -28.66 -2.77
C GLN A 776 36.78 -29.09 -1.73
N GLU A 777 36.48 -30.38 -1.66
CA GLU A 777 35.58 -30.93 -0.64
C GLU A 777 36.19 -30.85 0.77
N LEU A 778 37.50 -31.03 0.90
CA LEU A 778 38.22 -30.90 2.17
C LEU A 778 38.19 -29.45 2.69
N GLU A 779 38.43 -28.47 1.81
CA GLU A 779 38.29 -27.04 2.11
C GLU A 779 36.85 -26.66 2.48
N LEU A 780 35.86 -27.12 1.73
CA LEU A 780 34.43 -26.90 2.01
C LEU A 780 34.01 -27.49 3.36
N LEU A 781 34.49 -28.68 3.68
CA LEU A 781 34.22 -29.34 4.95
C LEU A 781 34.85 -28.58 6.12
N GLN A 782 36.08 -28.07 5.94
CA GLN A 782 36.72 -27.19 6.92
C GLN A 782 35.88 -25.92 7.16
N ILE A 783 35.44 -25.23 6.11
CA ILE A 783 34.62 -24.01 6.25
C ILE A 783 33.30 -24.33 6.97
N TYR A 784 32.65 -25.44 6.61
CA TYR A 784 31.42 -25.90 7.26
C TYR A 784 31.63 -26.14 8.76
N PHE A 785 32.69 -26.85 9.13
CA PHE A 785 33.00 -27.14 10.54
C PHE A 785 33.35 -25.89 11.32
N VAL A 786 34.17 -24.99 10.79
CA VAL A 786 34.54 -23.78 11.53
C VAL A 786 33.30 -22.90 11.74
N TYR A 787 32.44 -22.76 10.74
CA TYR A 787 31.16 -22.05 10.88
C TYR A 787 30.22 -22.70 11.93
N GLN A 788 30.05 -24.01 11.91
CA GLN A 788 29.23 -24.76 12.88
C GLN A 788 29.81 -24.70 14.30
N TYR A 789 31.15 -24.73 14.43
CA TYR A 789 31.87 -24.65 15.69
C TYR A 789 31.63 -23.32 16.42
N PHE A 790 31.60 -22.20 15.68
CA PHE A 790 31.32 -20.88 16.23
C PHE A 790 29.87 -20.69 16.70
N LYS A 791 28.92 -21.48 16.22
CA LYS A 791 27.49 -21.30 16.49
C LYS A 791 26.88 -22.35 17.44
N HIS A 792 27.36 -23.60 17.45
CA HIS A 792 26.66 -24.71 18.13
C HIS A 792 27.51 -25.62 19.03
N GLN A 793 28.82 -25.37 19.23
CA GLN A 793 29.73 -26.18 20.06
C GLN A 793 29.62 -27.70 19.79
N LEU A 794 30.23 -28.16 18.70
CA LEU A 794 30.36 -29.60 18.43
C LEU A 794 30.97 -30.31 19.66
N THR A 795 30.40 -31.44 20.05
CA THR A 795 30.90 -32.24 21.18
C THR A 795 32.33 -32.73 20.92
N THR A 796 33.17 -32.75 21.94
CA THR A 796 34.60 -33.05 21.87
C THR A 796 34.96 -34.41 21.24
N VAL A 797 34.08 -35.42 21.34
CA VAL A 797 34.31 -36.76 20.76
C VAL A 797 34.28 -36.73 19.23
N TRP A 798 33.29 -36.04 18.65
CA TRP A 798 33.13 -35.92 17.20
C TRP A 798 34.23 -35.08 16.57
N GLU A 799 34.63 -33.99 17.21
CA GLU A 799 35.78 -33.18 16.78
C GLU A 799 37.07 -34.01 16.75
N ARG A 800 37.35 -34.79 17.80
CA ARG A 800 38.51 -35.69 17.86
C ARG A 800 38.46 -36.78 16.79
N GLN A 801 37.29 -37.36 16.54
CA GLN A 801 37.11 -38.38 15.51
C GLN A 801 37.45 -37.85 14.11
N ILE A 802 36.97 -36.65 13.77
CA ILE A 802 37.23 -36.02 12.47
C ILE A 802 38.73 -35.72 12.31
N LEU A 803 39.39 -35.24 13.36
CA LEU A 803 40.84 -35.02 13.37
C LEU A 803 41.63 -36.32 13.14
N ILE A 804 41.25 -37.42 13.79
CA ILE A 804 41.89 -38.72 13.58
C ILE A 804 41.73 -39.16 12.13
N MET A 805 40.52 -39.05 11.56
CA MET A 805 40.27 -39.40 10.17
C MET A 805 41.04 -38.50 9.17
N MET A 806 41.14 -37.19 9.43
CA MET A 806 41.95 -36.27 8.61
C MET A 806 43.45 -36.60 8.69
N SER A 807 43.95 -36.96 9.88
CA SER A 807 45.35 -37.38 10.04
C SER A 807 45.66 -38.68 9.30
N ALA A 808 44.68 -39.58 9.18
CA ALA A 808 44.80 -40.80 8.40
C ALA A 808 44.92 -40.50 6.90
N ILE A 809 44.16 -39.52 6.38
CA ILE A 809 44.32 -39.04 4.99
C ILE A 809 45.75 -38.56 4.76
N LEU A 810 46.26 -37.68 5.62
CA LEU A 810 47.60 -37.11 5.48
C LEU A 810 48.71 -38.17 5.49
N LYS A 811 48.56 -39.21 6.31
CA LYS A 811 49.51 -40.33 6.39
C LYS A 811 49.48 -41.20 5.14
N ASN A 812 48.31 -41.38 4.53
CA ASN A 812 48.10 -42.21 3.35
C ASN A 812 48.37 -41.45 2.03
N HIS A 813 48.22 -40.11 2.04
CA HIS A 813 48.33 -39.20 0.90
C HIS A 813 49.13 -37.96 1.29
N TYR A 814 50.46 -38.08 1.35
CA TYR A 814 51.32 -36.98 1.81
C TYR A 814 51.45 -35.86 0.76
N GLU A 815 50.62 -34.81 0.88
CA GLU A 815 50.71 -33.60 0.07
C GLU A 815 50.73 -32.31 0.93
N PRO A 816 51.58 -31.32 0.61
CA PRO A 816 51.68 -30.07 1.37
C PRO A 816 50.37 -29.27 1.48
N GLN A 817 49.47 -29.40 0.50
CA GLN A 817 48.18 -28.72 0.47
C GLN A 817 47.19 -29.34 1.48
N ILE A 818 47.21 -30.66 1.63
CA ILE A 818 46.40 -31.40 2.62
C ILE A 818 46.83 -31.01 4.03
N GLN A 819 48.15 -30.99 4.30
CA GLN A 819 48.69 -30.55 5.58
C GLN A 819 48.21 -29.14 5.96
N LYS A 820 48.25 -28.20 5.00
CA LYS A 820 47.80 -26.82 5.20
C LYS A 820 46.33 -26.75 5.62
N ILE A 821 45.45 -27.51 4.99
CA ILE A 821 44.01 -27.53 5.31
C ILE A 821 43.76 -28.10 6.71
N ILE A 822 44.46 -29.19 7.06
CA ILE A 822 44.36 -29.82 8.39
C ILE A 822 44.88 -28.88 9.49
N ASP A 823 45.99 -28.18 9.24
CA ASP A 823 46.54 -27.20 10.19
C ASP A 823 45.58 -26.01 10.38
N GLN A 824 44.91 -25.56 9.32
CA GLN A 824 43.92 -24.49 9.43
C GLN A 824 42.66 -24.95 10.19
N PHE A 825 42.24 -26.21 10.03
CA PHE A 825 41.18 -26.82 10.83
C PHE A 825 41.54 -26.86 12.32
N HIS A 826 42.76 -27.30 12.67
CA HIS A 826 43.28 -27.27 14.04
C HIS A 826 43.29 -25.86 14.65
N ASN A 827 43.64 -24.86 13.85
CA ASN A 827 43.77 -23.47 14.29
C ASN A 827 42.46 -22.66 14.25
N LYS A 828 41.34 -23.24 13.81
CA LYS A 828 40.01 -22.61 13.73
C LYS A 828 39.99 -21.27 12.96
N ASN A 829 40.88 -21.12 11.98
CA ASN A 829 40.94 -19.91 11.16
C ASN A 829 39.90 -19.96 10.04
N LEU A 830 39.08 -18.91 9.93
CA LEU A 830 38.08 -18.73 8.87
C LEU A 830 38.62 -17.85 7.74
N ASP A 831 38.32 -18.22 6.50
CA ASP A 831 38.27 -17.29 5.38
C ASP A 831 36.83 -16.75 5.21
N PRO A 832 36.57 -15.44 5.48
CA PRO A 832 35.25 -14.84 5.35
C PRO A 832 34.66 -14.92 3.93
N HIS A 833 35.49 -15.00 2.89
CA HIS A 833 35.03 -15.04 1.50
C HIS A 833 34.37 -16.37 1.11
N LEU A 834 34.66 -17.45 1.84
CA LEU A 834 34.14 -18.79 1.56
C LEU A 834 32.86 -19.13 2.34
N VAL A 835 32.56 -18.37 3.42
CA VAL A 835 31.29 -18.48 4.17
C VAL A 835 30.08 -18.20 3.27
N GLY A 836 30.23 -17.31 2.29
CA GLY A 836 29.19 -16.99 1.32
C GLY A 836 28.73 -18.18 0.47
N ASN A 837 29.57 -19.20 0.30
CA ASN A 837 29.28 -20.40 -0.49
C ASN A 837 28.41 -21.42 0.25
N ILE A 838 28.43 -21.41 1.59
CA ILE A 838 27.60 -22.30 2.43
C ILE A 838 26.23 -21.66 2.71
N ILE A 839 26.16 -20.33 2.80
CA ILE A 839 24.92 -19.61 3.11
C ILE A 839 23.97 -19.59 1.90
N LYS A 840 24.49 -19.63 0.67
CA LYS A 840 23.66 -19.56 -0.55
C LYS A 840 23.40 -20.95 -1.12
N ILE A 841 22.12 -21.27 -1.35
CA ILE A 841 21.70 -22.40 -2.18
C ILE A 841 21.70 -22.00 -3.65
N SER A 842 21.95 -22.95 -4.56
CA SER A 842 21.95 -22.68 -6.00
C SER A 842 20.53 -22.41 -6.52
N ASN A 843 20.44 -21.69 -7.65
CA ASN A 843 19.16 -21.44 -8.32
C ASN A 843 18.47 -22.76 -8.75
N ASP A 844 19.23 -23.82 -9.01
CA ASP A 844 18.69 -25.13 -9.35
C ASP A 844 17.97 -25.75 -8.15
N VAL A 845 18.57 -25.68 -6.95
CA VAL A 845 17.93 -26.15 -5.70
C VAL A 845 16.66 -25.33 -5.42
N ILE A 846 16.70 -24.01 -5.60
CA ILE A 846 15.53 -23.15 -5.42
C ILE A 846 14.40 -23.56 -6.38
N SER A 847 14.75 -23.84 -7.64
CA SER A 847 13.79 -24.24 -8.67
C SER A 847 13.19 -25.63 -8.40
N GLN A 848 14.02 -26.59 -8.00
CA GLN A 848 13.59 -27.93 -7.59
C GLN A 848 12.69 -27.89 -6.37
N GLN A 849 13.05 -27.08 -5.37
CA GLN A 849 12.25 -26.89 -4.17
C GLN A 849 10.88 -26.28 -4.52
N ALA A 850 10.86 -25.24 -5.36
CA ALA A 850 9.61 -24.62 -5.83
C ALA A 850 8.73 -25.62 -6.60
N TYR A 851 9.33 -26.46 -7.44
CA TYR A 851 8.61 -27.52 -8.15
C TYR A 851 7.97 -28.52 -7.18
N LEU A 852 8.72 -29.03 -6.19
CA LEU A 852 8.19 -29.96 -5.20
C LEU A 852 7.07 -29.33 -4.36
N ILE A 853 7.24 -28.07 -3.92
CA ILE A 853 6.22 -27.34 -3.15
C ILE A 853 4.94 -27.13 -3.97
N SER A 854 5.04 -26.93 -5.28
CA SER A 854 3.87 -26.68 -6.14
C SER A 854 2.85 -27.83 -6.18
N HIS A 855 3.24 -29.04 -5.75
CA HIS A 855 2.36 -30.20 -5.63
C HIS A 855 1.50 -30.18 -4.35
N TYR A 856 1.76 -29.25 -3.44
CA TYR A 856 1.06 -29.11 -2.16
C TYR A 856 0.32 -27.77 -2.14
N ASP A 857 -0.90 -27.75 -2.68
CA ASP A 857 -1.78 -26.60 -2.61
C ASP A 857 -2.67 -26.70 -1.35
N ILE A 858 -2.60 -25.65 -0.53
CA ILE A 858 -3.34 -25.51 0.72
C ILE A 858 -4.85 -25.48 0.48
N TYR A 859 -5.28 -24.81 -0.59
CA TYR A 859 -6.68 -24.50 -0.88
C TYR A 859 -7.25 -25.37 -2.00
N ASN A 860 -6.40 -26.04 -2.77
CA ASN A 860 -6.79 -26.84 -3.92
C ASN A 860 -6.20 -28.25 -3.85
N TRP A 861 -6.68 -29.05 -2.91
CA TRP A 861 -6.28 -30.44 -2.77
C TRP A 861 -7.32 -31.35 -3.44
N PHE A 862 -6.84 -32.36 -4.18
CA PHE A 862 -7.72 -33.32 -4.85
C PHE A 862 -7.89 -34.56 -3.96
N PRO A 863 -9.13 -35.04 -3.74
CA PRO A 863 -9.37 -36.31 -3.03
C PRO A 863 -8.71 -37.51 -3.72
N THR A 864 -8.39 -37.38 -5.01
CA THR A 864 -7.72 -38.41 -5.82
C THR A 864 -6.20 -38.42 -5.67
N GLN A 865 -5.60 -37.49 -4.91
CA GLN A 865 -4.16 -37.55 -4.61
C GLN A 865 -3.91 -38.77 -3.74
N LYS A 866 -3.24 -39.79 -4.31
CA LYS A 866 -3.03 -41.09 -3.66
C LYS A 866 -1.66 -41.23 -2.98
N LEU A 867 -0.74 -40.32 -3.27
CA LEU A 867 0.67 -40.43 -2.88
C LEU A 867 1.16 -39.10 -2.30
N ASP A 868 2.01 -39.20 -1.27
CA ASP A 868 2.71 -38.08 -0.67
C ASP A 868 4.14 -38.09 -1.22
N ILE A 869 4.36 -37.33 -2.30
CA ILE A 869 5.59 -37.37 -3.11
C ILE A 869 6.84 -37.08 -2.27
N LEU A 870 6.76 -36.09 -1.39
CA LEU A 870 7.86 -35.73 -0.48
C LEU A 870 8.12 -36.84 0.53
N PHE A 871 7.07 -37.40 1.12
CA PHE A 871 7.25 -38.50 2.07
C PHE A 871 7.83 -39.75 1.39
N ASP A 872 7.27 -40.16 0.25
CA ASP A 872 7.73 -41.33 -0.51
C ASP A 872 9.19 -41.14 -0.94
N SER A 873 9.57 -39.93 -1.36
CA SER A 873 10.96 -39.57 -1.64
C SER A 873 11.83 -39.70 -0.39
N LEU A 874 11.43 -39.14 0.76
CA LEU A 874 12.20 -39.23 2.01
C LEU A 874 12.44 -40.67 2.44
N VAL A 875 11.41 -41.53 2.38
CA VAL A 875 11.53 -42.95 2.75
C VAL A 875 12.42 -43.72 1.78
N THR A 876 12.25 -43.48 0.48
CA THR A 876 13.05 -44.15 -0.56
C THR A 876 14.51 -43.74 -0.45
N SER A 877 14.79 -42.43 -0.38
CA SER A 877 16.14 -41.91 -0.28
C SER A 877 16.81 -42.27 1.04
N GLU A 878 16.07 -42.47 2.15
CA GLU A 878 16.62 -43.02 3.39
C GLU A 878 17.15 -44.45 3.19
N ASN A 879 16.40 -45.31 2.50
CA ASN A 879 16.81 -46.69 2.22
C ASN A 879 18.03 -46.73 1.29
N ASP A 880 18.04 -45.89 0.26
CA ASP A 880 19.15 -45.78 -0.69
C ASP A 880 20.43 -45.28 0.01
N LEU A 881 20.30 -44.31 0.92
CA LEU A 881 21.41 -43.83 1.73
C LEU A 881 21.98 -44.94 2.63
N LYS A 882 21.11 -45.73 3.27
CA LYS A 882 21.52 -46.89 4.09
C LYS A 882 22.29 -47.93 3.28
N LEU A 883 21.83 -48.22 2.06
CA LEU A 883 22.48 -49.18 1.16
C LEU A 883 23.83 -48.64 0.66
N LYS A 884 23.85 -47.40 0.15
CA LYS A 884 25.03 -46.82 -0.50
C LYS A 884 26.18 -46.53 0.48
N PHE A 885 25.88 -46.04 1.69
CA PHE A 885 26.88 -45.59 2.65
C PHE A 885 27.01 -46.50 3.89
N GLN A 886 26.64 -47.78 3.75
CA GLN A 886 26.59 -48.75 4.86
C GLN A 886 27.87 -48.79 5.72
N LYS A 887 29.06 -48.76 5.10
CA LYS A 887 30.35 -48.78 5.81
C LYS A 887 30.60 -47.53 6.66
N TYR A 888 30.22 -46.35 6.17
CA TYR A 888 30.34 -45.09 6.91
C TYR A 888 29.32 -45.00 8.05
N ILE A 889 28.12 -45.56 7.85
CA ILE A 889 27.10 -45.69 8.89
C ILE A 889 27.61 -46.57 10.04
N LYS A 890 28.28 -47.69 9.73
CA LYS A 890 28.91 -48.55 10.76
C LYS A 890 29.95 -47.78 11.60
N ILE A 891 30.78 -46.97 10.96
CA ILE A 891 31.74 -46.10 11.66
C ILE A 891 31.01 -45.15 12.62
N LYS A 892 29.98 -44.44 12.12
CA LYS A 892 29.15 -43.55 12.95
C LYS A 892 28.57 -44.27 14.17
N MET A 893 27.96 -45.43 13.95
CA MET A 893 27.31 -46.22 15.00
C MET A 893 28.30 -46.71 16.05
N GLU A 894 29.50 -47.12 15.65
CA GLU A 894 30.52 -47.63 16.56
C GLU A 894 31.09 -46.52 17.46
N ILE A 895 31.26 -45.31 16.92
CA ILE A 895 31.63 -44.11 17.70
C ILE A 895 30.57 -43.81 18.77
N GLU A 896 29.29 -43.85 18.40
CA GLU A 896 28.19 -43.60 19.35
C GLU A 896 28.03 -44.72 20.39
N ARG A 897 28.42 -45.96 20.04
CA ARG A 897 28.39 -47.12 20.96
C ARG A 897 29.48 -47.04 22.02
N GLN A 898 30.69 -46.64 21.64
CA GLN A 898 31.86 -46.62 22.54
C GLN A 898 31.95 -45.35 23.38
N ASN A 899 31.26 -44.26 22.99
CA ASN A 899 31.39 -42.92 23.60
C ASN A 899 32.84 -42.37 23.60
N GLU A 900 33.74 -42.97 22.81
CA GLU A 900 35.15 -42.59 22.63
C GLU A 900 35.49 -42.61 21.12
N PRO A 901 36.48 -41.80 20.67
CA PRO A 901 36.88 -41.80 19.26
C PRO A 901 37.60 -43.11 18.90
N LEU A 902 37.30 -43.62 17.70
CA LEU A 902 37.97 -44.81 17.15
C LEU A 902 39.42 -44.48 16.78
N ILE A 903 40.32 -45.44 17.01
CA ILE A 903 41.71 -45.34 16.53
C ILE A 903 41.79 -45.61 15.02
N GLN A 904 42.87 -45.17 14.39
CA GLN A 904 43.06 -45.26 12.94
C GLN A 904 42.84 -46.69 12.40
N GLU A 905 43.43 -47.69 13.06
CA GLU A 905 43.36 -49.09 12.63
C GLU A 905 41.93 -49.64 12.66
N GLN A 906 41.10 -49.17 13.60
CA GLN A 906 39.68 -49.55 13.67
C GLN A 906 38.87 -48.93 12.53
N ILE A 907 39.18 -47.68 12.16
CA ILE A 907 38.51 -46.99 11.05
C ILE A 907 38.86 -47.66 9.73
N GLU A 908 40.15 -47.96 9.49
CA GLU A 908 40.61 -48.65 8.30
C GLU A 908 40.00 -50.06 8.20
N ALA A 909 39.91 -50.80 9.31
CA ALA A 909 39.25 -52.11 9.36
C ALA A 909 37.74 -52.06 9.10
N LEU A 910 37.05 -50.95 9.39
CA LEU A 910 35.62 -50.75 9.10
C LEU A 910 35.36 -50.26 7.66
N LEU A 911 36.38 -49.70 7.00
CA LEU A 911 36.33 -49.25 5.61
C LEU A 911 36.58 -50.38 4.60
N ILE A 912 37.34 -51.40 5.00
CA ILE A 912 37.55 -52.69 4.32
C ILE A 912 36.31 -53.56 4.49
#